data_AF-A0A3A4N7V9-F1
#
_entry.id   AF-A0A3A4N7V9-F1
#
_cell.length_a   1.000
_cell.length_b   1.000
_cell.length_c   1.000
_cell.angle_alpha   90.00
_cell.angle_beta   90.00
_cell.angle_gamma   90.00
#
_symmetry.space_group_name_H-M   'P 1'
#
loop_
_entity.id
_entity.type
_entity.pdbx_description
1 polymer ?
#
loop_
_entity_poly.entity_id
_entity_poly.type
_entity_poly.pdbx_seq_one_letter_code
_entity_poly.pdbx_strand_id
1 'polypeptide(L)'
;MNPRKEEKSSSPGSISLCMIVKDEEENLARCVASARGLVWEVNVVDTGSTDATAALARRLGANVKSIQWADDFSGARNASLEMARSEWTLILDADEVLSPDAAPAIRRAIEETDAAGFTLPTRNYTDDASSANFILNDGRFAPAAGFRGWVESRKVRLFRNLPQIRFEGRVHELVEPSIRRVGGKIEPLDVPVHHFGYLKPEALMRAKLARMRRLAEIKCKESPNDYKAHYELGVIEARLGMMEDANFSFEKSLRLEDGFAPAHYDLGVVLLSAGRLREAAEEFEAASQLDPKNYDSLYNLAVTLQRLNREREAESAYRRLLERYPADSKALNNLGALYASIGRVTEAEEAFQKAMKAAPECSSVKANLKRLRQSASCEPPNFPMRPAPSGNAGKSFTLSTCFIVKNEEQQIKRAIESVMPISDEIVVIDTGSADATAEVARSCGAKVERAEWKDDFSAARNAAVESATSDWILVIDADEIIARRDLEKILSLSPAGETWGYSMLTRNYSTDRRIVGWQQVEVSDPYACGQPGWFPSRKVRLFRKVPGVRFEGRVHECVEPSILRAGKRIENIDVPVHHYGYVRGRDAKRRYYLELGKRKAEESPANAQAQYELGIQYLDVGEYGQAEGPLERALELGARDERILLNLAIAKIHLNKLSEAEELLKEVIAANPASACAFYNLGVVLEKSGRLAEAEQRYGKALALDPHDVNALAKLGYVEARAGEFEAARGLLERALALDPDHRIARNNLEYVDAKLKGAHPRRLDLTLNMIVRDEERNLREGLAPIAALFDETVVVDTGSSDSTREVAESLGATVLRHQWNDNFAEARNVALRHSKGKWIFWLDADDRLEPKAVQTLRKFIARGTACGVFFPLDSEIGRGRAQVRNYTLRLFPNKSELKWQGAVHEQVVRSLVSAGVDLVNCPDFTIRHVGYSDDEEVLRKNLRNLKLLSRELANRPKDPYILFALAQGFLFCGQVDAAAGWLRELWRLREEVDMKTWKDVFWLAAVVLSDCAAAGGDSAQAEAWLKEAIELSPQNWLAHFLLGERKFLGGDLEAASPHLETAKSVGVSPTILPLDLKELGEKLNRYLELLEKGLPAKIRKAI
;
A
#
# COMPACT_ATOMS: atom_id res chain seq x y z
N MET A 1 -16.31 -58.04 -37.33
CA MET A 1 -15.36 -57.78 -38.44
C MET A 1 -13.95 -57.80 -37.87
N ASN A 2 -12.94 -58.23 -38.62
CA ASN A 2 -11.55 -58.20 -38.13
C ASN A 2 -11.04 -56.76 -38.05
N PRO A 3 -10.48 -56.30 -36.91
CA PRO A 3 -9.49 -55.22 -36.94
C PRO A 3 -8.26 -55.73 -37.71
N ARG A 4 -7.70 -54.91 -38.60
CA ARG A 4 -6.54 -55.30 -39.41
C ARG A 4 -5.27 -55.27 -38.56
N LYS A 5 -4.29 -56.12 -38.91
CA LYS A 5 -2.92 -55.97 -38.41
C LYS A 5 -2.36 -54.61 -38.81
N GLU A 6 -1.51 -54.07 -37.96
CA GLU A 6 -0.86 -52.78 -38.14
C GLU A 6 0.34 -52.92 -39.10
N GLU A 7 0.33 -52.15 -40.18
CA GLU A 7 1.52 -51.87 -40.98
C GLU A 7 1.88 -50.40 -40.78
N LYS A 8 3.15 -50.10 -40.48
CA LYS A 8 3.67 -48.73 -40.48
C LYS A 8 3.68 -48.19 -41.92
N SER A 9 3.68 -46.87 -42.08
CA SER A 9 3.92 -46.25 -43.38
C SER A 9 5.31 -46.65 -43.88
N SER A 10 5.37 -47.37 -45.01
CA SER A 10 6.62 -47.77 -45.66
C SER A 10 7.16 -46.69 -46.61
N SER A 11 6.49 -45.54 -46.72
CA SER A 11 6.92 -44.41 -47.55
C SER A 11 8.04 -43.61 -46.86
N PRO A 12 9.24 -43.52 -47.45
CA PRO A 12 10.29 -42.63 -46.98
C PRO A 12 9.84 -41.16 -47.01
N GLY A 13 10.38 -40.34 -46.12
CA GLY A 13 10.01 -38.93 -45.99
C GLY A 13 8.62 -38.68 -45.41
N SER A 14 7.95 -39.71 -44.89
CA SER A 14 6.64 -39.55 -44.23
C SER A 14 6.78 -38.94 -42.83
N ILE A 15 5.86 -38.03 -42.48
CA ILE A 15 5.84 -37.32 -41.20
C ILE A 15 4.46 -37.49 -40.53
N SER A 16 4.44 -37.88 -39.25
CA SER A 16 3.26 -37.82 -38.38
C SER A 16 3.29 -36.52 -37.57
N LEU A 17 2.21 -35.73 -37.56
CA LEU A 17 2.05 -34.67 -36.57
C LEU A 17 1.53 -35.29 -35.27
N CYS A 18 2.23 -35.08 -34.16
CA CYS A 18 1.82 -35.53 -32.83
C CYS A 18 1.67 -34.33 -31.90
N MET A 19 0.55 -34.26 -31.18
CA MET A 19 0.25 -33.17 -30.24
C MET A 19 -0.49 -33.68 -29.00
N ILE A 20 -0.42 -32.89 -27.94
CA ILE A 20 -1.23 -33.04 -26.74
C ILE A 20 -2.19 -31.86 -26.66
N VAL A 21 -3.42 -32.08 -26.20
CA VAL A 21 -4.45 -31.03 -26.12
C VAL A 21 -5.23 -31.13 -24.81
N LYS A 22 -5.75 -29.98 -24.37
CA LYS A 22 -6.83 -29.83 -23.39
C LYS A 22 -7.38 -28.41 -23.50
N ASP A 23 -8.66 -28.30 -23.84
CA ASP A 23 -9.40 -27.03 -23.93
C ASP A 23 -8.76 -26.01 -24.90
N GLU A 24 -8.61 -26.41 -26.16
CA GLU A 24 -7.91 -25.69 -27.24
C GLU A 24 -8.74 -25.63 -28.55
N GLU A 25 -10.07 -25.63 -28.48
CA GLU A 25 -10.98 -25.62 -29.64
C GLU A 25 -10.72 -24.43 -30.59
N GLU A 26 -10.40 -23.25 -30.06
CA GLU A 26 -10.07 -22.05 -30.84
C GLU A 26 -8.79 -22.21 -31.69
N ASN A 27 -7.77 -22.87 -31.15
CA ASN A 27 -6.42 -22.89 -31.71
C ASN A 27 -6.16 -24.10 -32.61
N LEU A 28 -6.68 -25.27 -32.21
CA LEU A 28 -6.39 -26.57 -32.83
C LEU A 28 -6.60 -26.58 -34.35
N ALA A 29 -7.68 -25.97 -34.84
CA ALA A 29 -7.97 -25.91 -36.29
C ALA A 29 -6.88 -25.17 -37.08
N ARG A 30 -6.31 -24.09 -36.52
CA ARG A 30 -5.25 -23.28 -37.13
C ARG A 30 -3.91 -24.01 -37.14
N CYS A 31 -3.54 -24.66 -36.02
CA CYS A 31 -2.34 -25.50 -35.94
C CYS A 31 -2.38 -26.63 -36.98
N VAL A 32 -3.44 -27.44 -36.97
CA VAL A 32 -3.62 -28.57 -37.89
C VAL A 32 -3.64 -28.12 -39.36
N ALA A 33 -4.27 -26.98 -39.67
CA ALA A 33 -4.26 -26.42 -41.02
C ALA A 33 -2.83 -26.08 -41.50
N SER A 34 -1.99 -25.48 -40.65
CA SER A 34 -0.62 -25.07 -41.02
C SER A 34 0.28 -26.26 -41.37
N ALA A 35 0.11 -27.39 -40.70
CA ALA A 35 0.90 -28.61 -40.95
C ALA A 35 0.34 -29.49 -42.08
N ARG A 36 -0.90 -29.24 -42.57
CA ARG A 36 -1.64 -30.19 -43.42
C ARG A 36 -1.01 -30.47 -44.79
N GLY A 37 -0.22 -29.54 -45.32
CA GLY A 37 0.56 -29.75 -46.57
C GLY A 37 1.86 -30.55 -46.39
N LEU A 38 2.25 -30.80 -45.14
CA LEU A 38 3.51 -31.47 -44.78
C LEU A 38 3.28 -32.91 -44.33
N VAL A 39 2.34 -33.13 -43.41
CA VAL A 39 2.20 -34.39 -42.68
C VAL A 39 1.24 -35.39 -43.34
N TRP A 40 1.53 -36.68 -43.15
CA TRP A 40 0.73 -37.80 -43.65
C TRP A 40 -0.45 -38.14 -42.73
N GLU A 41 -0.28 -37.96 -41.42
CA GLU A 41 -1.32 -38.13 -40.40
C GLU A 41 -1.22 -37.09 -39.29
N VAL A 42 -2.29 -36.95 -38.51
CA VAL A 42 -2.33 -36.13 -37.29
C VAL A 42 -2.79 -37.01 -36.12
N ASN A 43 -2.04 -36.98 -35.04
CA ASN A 43 -2.24 -37.77 -33.83
C ASN A 43 -2.40 -36.82 -32.63
N VAL A 44 -3.56 -36.88 -31.98
CA VAL A 44 -3.95 -36.01 -30.88
C VAL A 44 -4.15 -36.85 -29.63
N VAL A 45 -3.36 -36.58 -28.60
CA VAL A 45 -3.64 -37.06 -27.24
C VAL A 45 -4.42 -35.99 -26.49
N ASP A 46 -5.69 -36.29 -26.25
CA ASP A 46 -6.59 -35.46 -25.46
C ASP A 46 -6.39 -35.80 -23.98
N THR A 47 -6.00 -34.82 -23.17
CA THR A 47 -5.69 -35.02 -21.74
C THR A 47 -6.88 -34.74 -20.82
N GLY A 48 -8.10 -34.84 -21.35
CA GLY A 48 -9.34 -34.55 -20.65
C GLY A 48 -9.82 -33.13 -20.91
N SER A 49 -10.02 -32.79 -22.18
CA SER A 49 -10.75 -31.60 -22.62
C SER A 49 -12.20 -31.63 -22.13
N THR A 50 -12.73 -30.47 -21.81
CA THR A 50 -14.13 -30.20 -21.42
C THR A 50 -14.91 -29.50 -22.53
N ASP A 51 -14.22 -28.74 -23.40
CA ASP A 51 -14.78 -28.19 -24.65
C ASP A 51 -14.91 -29.25 -25.78
N ALA A 52 -15.26 -28.84 -27.00
CA ALA A 52 -15.36 -29.77 -28.12
C ALA A 52 -14.01 -30.04 -28.84
N THR A 53 -12.84 -29.72 -28.25
CA THR A 53 -11.49 -30.00 -28.80
C THR A 53 -11.38 -31.43 -29.31
N ALA A 54 -11.77 -32.41 -28.50
CA ALA A 54 -11.68 -33.83 -28.88
C ALA A 54 -12.63 -34.22 -30.02
N ALA A 55 -13.74 -33.49 -30.21
CA ALA A 55 -14.63 -33.65 -31.36
C ALA A 55 -14.12 -32.91 -32.60
N LEU A 56 -13.55 -31.71 -32.43
CA LEU A 56 -12.90 -30.94 -33.50
C LEU A 56 -11.70 -31.68 -34.08
N ALA A 57 -10.83 -32.26 -33.24
CA ALA A 57 -9.72 -33.11 -33.68
C ALA A 57 -10.18 -34.24 -34.62
N ARG A 58 -11.27 -34.94 -34.26
CA ARG A 58 -11.87 -35.99 -35.09
C ARG A 58 -12.46 -35.42 -36.39
N ARG A 59 -13.17 -34.29 -36.33
CA ARG A 59 -13.71 -33.57 -37.51
C ARG A 59 -12.61 -33.11 -38.48
N LEU A 60 -11.44 -32.72 -37.98
CA LEU A 60 -10.28 -32.33 -38.78
C LEU A 60 -9.57 -33.53 -39.45
N GLY A 61 -9.88 -34.76 -39.05
CA GLY A 61 -9.29 -35.99 -39.56
C GLY A 61 -8.10 -36.53 -38.74
N ALA A 62 -7.96 -36.12 -37.48
CA ALA A 62 -6.91 -36.64 -36.61
C ALA A 62 -7.33 -37.95 -35.91
N ASN A 63 -6.35 -38.82 -35.65
CA ASN A 63 -6.47 -39.93 -34.72
C ASN A 63 -6.50 -39.36 -33.29
N VAL A 64 -7.53 -39.66 -32.48
CA VAL A 64 -7.69 -39.08 -31.14
C VAL A 64 -7.71 -40.15 -30.05
N LYS A 65 -6.75 -40.08 -29.13
CA LYS A 65 -6.61 -40.94 -27.95
C LYS A 65 -6.79 -40.10 -26.70
N SER A 66 -7.94 -40.23 -26.04
CA SER A 66 -8.18 -39.56 -24.76
C SER A 66 -7.49 -40.32 -23.63
N ILE A 67 -6.78 -39.62 -22.74
CA ILE A 67 -6.13 -40.16 -21.55
C ILE A 67 -6.50 -39.32 -20.32
N GLN A 68 -6.49 -39.93 -19.14
CA GLN A 68 -6.60 -39.18 -17.89
C GLN A 68 -5.30 -38.41 -17.64
N TRP A 69 -5.38 -37.11 -17.38
CA TRP A 69 -4.23 -36.30 -17.00
C TRP A 69 -3.62 -36.79 -15.67
N ALA A 70 -2.35 -37.19 -15.72
CA ALA A 70 -1.59 -37.78 -14.61
C ALA A 70 -0.47 -36.87 -14.08
N ASP A 71 -0.62 -35.55 -14.26
CA ASP A 71 0.39 -34.54 -13.93
C ASP A 71 1.75 -34.78 -14.59
N ASP A 72 1.75 -35.24 -15.84
CA ASP A 72 2.96 -35.58 -16.61
C ASP A 72 2.80 -35.22 -18.10
N PHE A 73 3.56 -34.22 -18.55
CA PHE A 73 3.65 -33.85 -19.96
C PHE A 73 4.43 -34.87 -20.80
N SER A 74 5.49 -35.48 -20.26
CA SER A 74 6.25 -36.52 -20.97
C SER A 74 5.39 -37.74 -21.26
N GLY A 75 4.64 -38.25 -20.27
CA GLY A 75 3.68 -39.34 -20.45
C GLY A 75 2.63 -39.02 -21.53
N ALA A 76 2.07 -37.81 -21.52
CA ALA A 76 1.10 -37.39 -22.53
C ALA A 76 1.70 -37.29 -23.95
N ARG A 77 2.91 -36.72 -24.09
CA ARG A 77 3.64 -36.69 -25.39
C ARG A 77 3.99 -38.11 -25.86
N ASN A 78 4.52 -38.94 -24.97
CA ASN A 78 4.92 -40.31 -25.30
C ASN A 78 3.71 -41.15 -25.74
N ALA A 79 2.54 -40.95 -25.14
CA ALA A 79 1.28 -41.55 -25.58
C ALA A 79 0.84 -41.12 -26.99
N SER A 80 1.30 -39.97 -27.52
CA SER A 80 1.08 -39.55 -28.92
C SER A 80 2.21 -39.99 -29.86
N LEU A 81 3.44 -40.20 -29.36
CA LEU A 81 4.51 -40.88 -30.11
C LEU A 81 4.14 -42.35 -30.40
N GLU A 82 3.47 -43.03 -29.48
CA GLU A 82 2.92 -44.38 -29.69
C GLU A 82 1.95 -44.47 -30.86
N MET A 83 1.30 -43.36 -31.22
CA MET A 83 0.35 -43.29 -32.35
C MET A 83 1.05 -43.00 -33.69
N ALA A 84 2.33 -42.62 -33.69
CA ALA A 84 3.06 -42.24 -34.89
C ALA A 84 3.42 -43.46 -35.75
N ARG A 85 2.90 -43.50 -36.98
CA ARG A 85 3.13 -44.58 -37.96
C ARG A 85 4.11 -44.21 -39.08
N SER A 86 4.51 -42.94 -39.19
CA SER A 86 5.44 -42.44 -40.20
C SER A 86 6.91 -42.61 -39.79
N GLU A 87 7.84 -42.32 -40.72
CA GLU A 87 9.29 -42.35 -40.46
C GLU A 87 9.77 -41.23 -39.52
N TRP A 88 9.17 -40.05 -39.64
CA TRP A 88 9.44 -38.86 -38.81
C TRP A 88 8.21 -38.47 -37.99
N THR A 89 8.46 -37.81 -36.86
CA THR A 89 7.43 -37.20 -36.00
C THR A 89 7.71 -35.70 -35.86
N LEU A 90 6.68 -34.89 -36.15
CA LEU A 90 6.63 -33.46 -35.89
C LEU A 90 5.80 -33.23 -34.62
N ILE A 91 6.26 -32.37 -33.71
CA ILE A 91 5.59 -31.99 -32.48
C ILE A 91 5.24 -30.51 -32.53
N LEU A 92 3.95 -30.19 -32.51
CA LEU A 92 3.44 -28.83 -32.33
C LEU A 92 2.50 -28.79 -31.13
N ASP A 93 2.41 -27.61 -30.52
CA ASP A 93 1.37 -27.28 -29.55
C ASP A 93 0.13 -26.71 -30.27
N ALA A 94 -1.06 -26.74 -29.64
CA ALA A 94 -2.29 -26.36 -30.33
C ALA A 94 -2.33 -24.87 -30.70
N ASP A 95 -1.70 -24.02 -29.88
CA ASP A 95 -1.52 -22.58 -30.08
C ASP A 95 -0.23 -22.21 -30.86
N GLU A 96 0.40 -23.20 -31.50
CA GLU A 96 1.49 -23.03 -32.47
C GLU A 96 1.03 -23.17 -33.93
N VAL A 97 1.76 -22.51 -34.83
CA VAL A 97 1.49 -22.47 -36.28
C VAL A 97 2.81 -22.53 -37.04
N LEU A 98 2.98 -23.48 -37.97
CA LEU A 98 4.15 -23.50 -38.85
C LEU A 98 4.10 -22.32 -39.86
N SER A 99 5.26 -21.74 -40.18
CA SER A 99 5.34 -20.75 -41.27
C SER A 99 4.88 -21.35 -42.61
N PRO A 100 4.24 -20.58 -43.52
CA PRO A 100 3.71 -21.12 -44.78
C PRO A 100 4.75 -21.76 -45.71
N ASP A 101 6.01 -21.34 -45.59
CA ASP A 101 7.20 -21.83 -46.31
C ASP A 101 7.91 -23.01 -45.60
N ALA A 102 7.40 -23.46 -44.45
CA ALA A 102 7.96 -24.58 -43.69
C ALA A 102 7.98 -25.90 -44.47
N ALA A 103 6.92 -26.21 -45.22
CA ALA A 103 6.73 -27.54 -45.78
C ALA A 103 7.79 -27.91 -46.86
N PRO A 104 8.13 -27.04 -47.83
CA PRO A 104 9.24 -27.31 -48.76
C PRO A 104 10.61 -27.42 -48.07
N ALA A 105 10.87 -26.57 -47.06
CA ALA A 105 12.14 -26.58 -46.33
C ALA A 105 12.31 -27.87 -45.51
N ILE A 106 11.27 -28.30 -44.78
CA ILE A 106 11.30 -29.55 -44.00
C ILE A 106 11.45 -30.77 -44.91
N ARG A 107 10.74 -30.83 -46.06
CA ARG A 107 10.87 -31.96 -47.00
C ARG A 107 12.30 -32.13 -47.50
N ARG A 108 12.95 -31.04 -47.93
CA ARG A 108 14.37 -31.08 -48.32
C ARG A 108 15.26 -31.53 -47.16
N ALA A 109 15.07 -30.96 -45.97
CA ALA A 109 15.89 -31.26 -44.81
C ALA A 109 15.84 -32.74 -44.40
N ILE A 110 14.69 -33.43 -44.52
CA ILE A 110 14.59 -34.87 -44.19
C ILE A 110 15.07 -35.80 -45.30
N GLU A 111 15.16 -35.33 -46.55
CA GLU A 111 15.65 -36.09 -47.71
C GLU A 111 17.19 -36.03 -47.83
N GLU A 112 17.81 -34.92 -47.39
CA GLU A 112 19.25 -34.64 -47.57
C GLU A 112 20.14 -34.92 -46.32
N THR A 113 19.60 -35.46 -45.22
CA THR A 113 20.28 -35.50 -43.90
C THR A 113 20.59 -36.90 -43.33
N ASP A 114 21.63 -36.97 -42.47
CA ASP A 114 21.89 -38.08 -41.53
C ASP A 114 21.28 -37.84 -40.12
N ALA A 115 20.61 -36.71 -39.89
CA ALA A 115 20.11 -36.29 -38.59
C ALA A 115 19.03 -37.23 -38.01
N ALA A 116 19.07 -37.34 -36.68
CA ALA A 116 18.02 -37.98 -35.89
C ALA A 116 16.92 -36.98 -35.46
N GLY A 117 17.19 -35.67 -35.50
CA GLY A 117 16.20 -34.63 -35.29
C GLY A 117 16.69 -33.21 -35.58
N PHE A 118 15.73 -32.28 -35.63
CA PHE A 118 15.91 -30.88 -35.94
C PHE A 118 15.34 -29.97 -34.85
N THR A 119 16.15 -28.99 -34.45
CA THR A 119 15.72 -27.84 -33.64
C THR A 119 15.14 -26.76 -34.53
N LEU A 120 13.92 -26.31 -34.24
CA LEU A 120 13.25 -25.23 -34.95
C LEU A 120 13.14 -23.98 -34.03
N PRO A 121 13.24 -22.76 -34.57
CA PRO A 121 12.99 -21.53 -33.83
C PRO A 121 11.48 -21.27 -33.62
N THR A 122 11.03 -21.33 -32.37
CA THR A 122 9.71 -20.83 -31.96
C THR A 122 9.77 -19.32 -31.72
N ARG A 123 8.92 -18.56 -32.43
CA ARG A 123 8.67 -17.14 -32.20
C ARG A 123 7.52 -16.97 -31.21
N ASN A 124 7.85 -16.55 -30.00
CA ASN A 124 6.91 -16.37 -28.90
C ASN A 124 6.43 -14.91 -28.89
N TYR A 125 5.24 -14.63 -29.43
CA TYR A 125 4.76 -13.26 -29.60
C TYR A 125 4.33 -12.61 -28.27
N THR A 126 4.70 -11.35 -28.06
CA THR A 126 4.49 -10.61 -26.80
C THR A 126 4.46 -9.10 -27.02
N ASP A 127 3.74 -8.38 -26.15
CA ASP A 127 3.75 -6.91 -26.08
C ASP A 127 4.76 -6.35 -25.07
N ASP A 128 5.30 -7.21 -24.21
CA ASP A 128 6.37 -6.86 -23.28
C ASP A 128 7.70 -6.66 -24.03
N ALA A 129 8.08 -5.40 -24.18
CA ALA A 129 9.36 -4.99 -24.75
C ALA A 129 10.51 -4.93 -23.72
N SER A 130 10.31 -5.36 -22.47
CA SER A 130 11.37 -5.51 -21.47
C SER A 130 12.00 -6.91 -21.43
N SER A 131 11.33 -7.91 -22.00
CA SER A 131 11.83 -9.28 -22.14
C SER A 131 13.20 -9.34 -22.83
N ALA A 132 14.12 -10.11 -22.24
CA ALA A 132 15.44 -10.36 -22.82
C ALA A 132 15.30 -11.05 -24.19
N ASN A 133 16.10 -10.59 -25.17
CA ASN A 133 16.05 -11.02 -26.58
C ASN A 133 14.71 -10.72 -27.29
N PHE A 134 13.97 -9.68 -26.86
CA PHE A 134 12.83 -9.14 -27.61
C PHE A 134 13.23 -8.63 -28.99
N ILE A 135 12.56 -9.12 -30.02
CA ILE A 135 12.68 -8.72 -31.42
C ILE A 135 11.39 -8.01 -31.82
N LEU A 136 11.51 -6.80 -32.38
CA LEU A 136 10.36 -6.02 -32.84
C LEU A 136 9.62 -6.75 -33.98
N ASN A 137 8.29 -6.67 -33.98
CA ASN A 137 7.49 -7.27 -35.03
C ASN A 137 7.67 -6.51 -36.35
N ASP A 138 8.02 -7.21 -37.43
CA ASP A 138 8.21 -6.62 -38.77
C ASP A 138 6.92 -6.55 -39.59
N GLY A 139 5.81 -7.07 -39.05
CA GLY A 139 4.49 -7.08 -39.69
C GLY A 139 4.36 -8.02 -40.89
N ARG A 140 5.41 -8.76 -41.29
CA ARG A 140 5.38 -9.62 -42.49
C ARG A 140 4.51 -10.85 -42.31
N PHE A 141 4.37 -11.34 -41.08
CA PHE A 141 3.49 -12.46 -40.76
C PHE A 141 2.14 -11.95 -40.24
N ALA A 142 1.18 -11.77 -41.15
CA ALA A 142 -0.12 -11.15 -40.87
C ALA A 142 -0.88 -11.70 -39.64
N PRO A 143 -0.87 -13.01 -39.31
CA PRO A 143 -1.52 -13.53 -38.10
C PRO A 143 -0.96 -12.97 -36.78
N ALA A 144 0.24 -12.39 -36.80
CA ALA A 144 0.89 -11.79 -35.63
C ALA A 144 0.82 -10.25 -35.62
N ALA A 145 0.11 -9.59 -36.55
CA ALA A 145 0.10 -8.13 -36.68
C ALA A 145 -0.42 -7.37 -35.44
N GLY A 146 -1.10 -8.04 -34.51
CA GLY A 146 -1.58 -7.45 -33.25
C GLY A 146 -0.53 -7.36 -32.12
N PHE A 147 0.64 -7.98 -32.26
CA PHE A 147 1.67 -8.03 -31.21
C PHE A 147 2.84 -7.08 -31.49
N ARG A 148 3.37 -6.43 -30.45
CA ARG A 148 4.51 -5.50 -30.55
C ARG A 148 5.82 -6.16 -30.97
N GLY A 149 6.04 -7.41 -30.57
CA GLY A 149 7.25 -8.17 -30.88
C GLY A 149 7.17 -9.64 -30.50
N TRP A 150 8.33 -10.28 -30.43
CA TRP A 150 8.46 -11.70 -30.10
C TRP A 150 9.85 -12.01 -29.53
N VAL A 151 9.94 -13.12 -28.79
CA VAL A 151 11.22 -13.67 -28.28
C VAL A 151 11.46 -15.02 -28.95
N GLU A 152 12.68 -15.30 -29.40
CA GLU A 152 13.05 -16.62 -29.95
C GLU A 152 13.34 -17.63 -28.84
N SER A 153 12.84 -18.85 -29.00
CA SER A 153 13.33 -20.03 -28.29
C SER A 153 13.52 -21.18 -29.29
N ARG A 154 14.45 -22.11 -29.03
CA ARG A 154 14.69 -23.28 -29.90
C ARG A 154 14.47 -24.58 -29.14
N LYS A 155 13.75 -25.51 -29.76
CA LYS A 155 13.44 -26.85 -29.24
C LYS A 155 13.52 -27.87 -30.37
N VAL A 156 13.82 -29.14 -30.09
CA VAL A 156 13.61 -30.20 -31.08
C VAL A 156 12.11 -30.37 -31.33
N ARG A 157 11.68 -30.03 -32.53
CA ARG A 157 10.27 -30.09 -32.97
C ARG A 157 10.03 -31.18 -34.02
N LEU A 158 11.08 -31.70 -34.68
CA LEU A 158 11.00 -32.74 -35.72
C LEU A 158 12.08 -33.81 -35.48
N PHE A 159 11.75 -35.09 -35.45
CA PHE A 159 12.71 -36.17 -35.18
C PHE A 159 12.29 -37.54 -35.73
N ARG A 160 13.24 -38.48 -35.80
CA ARG A 160 13.04 -39.86 -36.26
C ARG A 160 12.11 -40.63 -35.30
N ASN A 161 11.12 -41.34 -35.83
CA ASN A 161 10.13 -42.09 -35.06
C ASN A 161 10.65 -43.46 -34.58
N LEU A 162 11.65 -43.43 -33.69
CA LEU A 162 12.25 -44.62 -33.07
C LEU A 162 11.58 -44.96 -31.73
N PRO A 163 11.36 -46.25 -31.39
CA PRO A 163 10.83 -46.65 -30.07
C PRO A 163 11.64 -46.14 -28.87
N GLN A 164 12.94 -45.93 -29.06
CA GLN A 164 13.88 -45.45 -28.05
C GLN A 164 13.85 -43.92 -27.86
N ILE A 165 13.34 -43.16 -28.83
CA ILE A 165 13.23 -41.70 -28.74
C ILE A 165 11.92 -41.35 -28.03
N ARG A 166 12.03 -40.76 -26.84
CA ARG A 166 10.92 -40.42 -25.94
C ARG A 166 11.17 -39.08 -25.26
N PHE A 167 10.09 -38.42 -24.88
CA PHE A 167 10.13 -37.26 -24.00
C PHE A 167 10.47 -37.69 -22.57
N GLU A 168 11.34 -36.90 -21.93
CA GLU A 168 11.81 -37.07 -20.57
C GLU A 168 11.64 -35.75 -19.79
N GLY A 169 11.21 -35.84 -18.53
CA GLY A 169 10.90 -34.68 -17.68
C GLY A 169 9.40 -34.40 -17.59
N ARG A 170 8.85 -34.41 -16.37
CA ARG A 170 7.40 -34.32 -16.09
C ARG A 170 6.76 -32.98 -16.52
N VAL A 171 7.54 -31.90 -16.45
CA VAL A 171 7.04 -30.49 -16.54
C VAL A 171 7.77 -29.67 -17.62
N HIS A 172 9.07 -29.92 -17.77
CA HIS A 172 9.90 -29.38 -18.83
C HIS A 172 10.31 -30.55 -19.71
N GLU A 173 9.42 -30.98 -20.59
CA GLU A 173 9.59 -32.22 -21.34
C GLU A 173 10.55 -32.03 -22.53
N LEU A 174 11.64 -32.79 -22.53
CA LEU A 174 12.70 -32.73 -23.54
C LEU A 174 12.86 -34.08 -24.24
N VAL A 175 13.06 -34.06 -25.55
CA VAL A 175 13.29 -35.28 -26.38
C VAL A 175 14.77 -35.42 -26.75
N GLU A 176 15.53 -34.33 -26.66
CA GLU A 176 16.97 -34.25 -26.85
C GLU A 176 17.78 -35.27 -26.02
N PRO A 177 17.44 -35.61 -24.76
CA PRO A 177 18.19 -36.59 -23.99
C PRO A 177 18.12 -38.01 -24.57
N SER A 178 16.94 -38.44 -25.05
CA SER A 178 16.77 -39.77 -25.64
C SER A 178 17.36 -39.87 -27.05
N ILE A 179 17.25 -38.81 -27.86
CA ILE A 179 17.90 -38.72 -29.17
C ILE A 179 19.43 -38.86 -29.04
N ARG A 180 20.05 -38.14 -28.10
CA ARG A 180 21.50 -38.27 -27.84
C ARG A 180 21.87 -39.68 -27.35
N ARG A 181 21.01 -40.32 -26.55
CA ARG A 181 21.21 -41.67 -26.00
C ARG A 181 21.27 -42.77 -27.06
N VAL A 182 20.63 -42.57 -28.21
CA VAL A 182 20.74 -43.47 -29.38
C VAL A 182 21.86 -43.09 -30.35
N GLY A 183 22.75 -42.16 -29.98
CA GLY A 183 23.80 -41.63 -30.86
C GLY A 183 23.28 -40.67 -31.93
N GLY A 184 22.03 -40.19 -31.79
CA GLY A 184 21.37 -39.36 -32.77
C GLY A 184 21.92 -37.93 -32.83
N LYS A 185 22.34 -37.51 -34.02
CA LYS A 185 22.71 -36.12 -34.35
C LYS A 185 21.47 -35.22 -34.34
N ILE A 186 21.59 -34.03 -33.76
CA ILE A 186 20.55 -33.00 -33.76
C ILE A 186 21.09 -31.78 -34.50
N GLU A 187 20.35 -31.29 -35.49
CA GLU A 187 20.75 -30.15 -36.33
C GLU A 187 19.80 -28.94 -36.15
N PRO A 188 20.23 -27.71 -36.48
CA PRO A 188 19.33 -26.56 -36.60
C PRO A 188 18.61 -26.58 -37.96
N LEU A 189 17.32 -26.25 -37.95
CA LEU A 189 16.53 -25.98 -39.15
C LEU A 189 15.77 -24.67 -38.94
N ASP A 190 16.14 -23.63 -39.70
CA ASP A 190 15.58 -22.27 -39.56
C ASP A 190 14.19 -22.12 -40.21
N VAL A 191 13.27 -22.97 -39.77
CA VAL A 191 11.85 -22.98 -40.14
C VAL A 191 11.05 -22.52 -38.92
N PRO A 192 10.47 -21.31 -38.92
CA PRO A 192 9.83 -20.79 -37.73
C PRO A 192 8.53 -21.51 -37.34
N VAL A 193 8.33 -21.62 -36.03
CA VAL A 193 7.06 -21.99 -35.41
C VAL A 193 6.52 -20.74 -34.72
N HIS A 194 5.32 -20.29 -35.05
CA HIS A 194 4.71 -19.09 -34.48
C HIS A 194 3.81 -19.48 -33.30
N HIS A 195 4.15 -19.03 -32.09
CA HIS A 195 3.47 -19.35 -30.84
C HIS A 195 2.77 -18.10 -30.27
N PHE A 196 1.47 -18.24 -29.95
CA PHE A 196 0.58 -17.12 -29.63
C PHE A 196 0.12 -17.05 -28.17
N GLY A 197 0.50 -18.02 -27.31
CA GLY A 197 -0.11 -18.29 -26.00
C GLY A 197 0.12 -17.28 -24.85
N TYR A 198 0.50 -16.03 -25.15
CA TYR A 198 0.91 -15.03 -24.15
C TYR A 198 -0.14 -13.96 -23.80
N LEU A 199 -1.17 -13.75 -24.62
CA LEU A 199 -2.30 -12.86 -24.30
C LEU A 199 -3.53 -13.68 -23.85
N LYS A 200 -3.47 -14.28 -22.65
CA LYS A 200 -4.65 -14.84 -21.96
C LYS A 200 -5.07 -13.91 -20.81
N PRO A 201 -6.38 -13.68 -20.56
CA PRO A 201 -6.89 -12.86 -19.44
C PRO A 201 -6.29 -13.22 -18.07
N GLU A 202 -6.24 -12.26 -17.15
CA GLU A 202 -5.53 -12.38 -15.87
C GLU A 202 -5.97 -13.59 -15.02
N ALA A 203 -7.28 -13.91 -15.01
CA ALA A 203 -7.79 -15.11 -14.35
C ALA A 203 -7.26 -16.42 -14.95
N LEU A 204 -7.14 -16.50 -16.29
CA LEU A 204 -6.53 -17.66 -16.97
C LEU A 204 -5.01 -17.71 -16.75
N MET A 205 -4.35 -16.56 -16.58
CA MET A 205 -2.94 -16.51 -16.17
C MET A 205 -2.75 -17.01 -14.74
N ARG A 206 -3.57 -16.57 -13.77
CA ARG A 206 -3.53 -17.09 -12.38
C ARG A 206 -3.82 -18.59 -12.33
N ALA A 207 -4.81 -19.09 -13.07
CA ALA A 207 -5.11 -20.53 -13.16
C ALA A 207 -3.95 -21.34 -13.77
N LYS A 208 -3.30 -20.81 -14.83
CA LYS A 208 -2.09 -21.40 -15.42
C LYS A 208 -0.94 -21.43 -14.42
N LEU A 209 -0.68 -20.33 -13.70
CA LEU A 209 0.35 -20.23 -12.67
C LEU A 209 0.09 -21.19 -11.49
N ALA A 210 -1.16 -21.34 -11.03
CA ALA A 210 -1.51 -22.30 -9.97
C ALA A 210 -1.27 -23.76 -10.40
N ARG A 211 -1.60 -24.13 -11.65
CA ARG A 211 -1.24 -25.44 -12.22
C ARG A 211 0.28 -25.60 -12.32
N MET A 212 1.00 -24.56 -12.74
CA MET A 212 2.46 -24.58 -12.82
C MET A 212 3.13 -24.69 -11.45
N ARG A 213 2.60 -24.05 -10.40
CA ARG A 213 3.08 -24.18 -9.00
C ARG A 213 3.00 -25.65 -8.55
N ARG A 214 1.82 -26.26 -8.67
CA ARG A 214 1.61 -27.67 -8.29
C ARG A 214 2.51 -28.64 -9.07
N LEU A 215 2.84 -28.33 -10.32
CA LEU A 215 3.78 -29.12 -11.12
C LEU A 215 5.24 -28.88 -10.72
N ALA A 216 5.64 -27.64 -10.44
CA ALA A 216 6.97 -27.30 -9.92
C ALA A 216 7.21 -27.91 -8.52
N GLU A 217 6.20 -27.93 -7.65
CA GLU A 217 6.23 -28.69 -6.40
C GLU A 217 6.53 -30.18 -6.62
N ILE A 218 5.94 -30.81 -7.63
CA ILE A 218 6.20 -32.23 -7.94
C ILE A 218 7.62 -32.40 -8.46
N LYS A 219 8.10 -31.50 -9.35
CA LYS A 219 9.52 -31.46 -9.78
C LYS A 219 10.46 -31.35 -8.57
N CYS A 220 10.14 -30.50 -7.60
CA CYS A 220 10.89 -30.30 -6.35
C CYS A 220 10.82 -31.48 -5.37
N LYS A 221 9.84 -32.39 -5.51
CA LYS A 221 9.69 -33.63 -4.73
C LYS A 221 10.40 -34.81 -5.41
N GLU A 222 10.37 -34.88 -6.74
CA GLU A 222 11.05 -35.91 -7.55
C GLU A 222 12.56 -35.64 -7.71
N SER A 223 12.97 -34.37 -7.76
CA SER A 223 14.37 -33.91 -7.85
C SER A 223 14.70 -32.93 -6.71
N PRO A 224 14.76 -33.40 -5.45
CA PRO A 224 14.91 -32.53 -4.27
C PRO A 224 16.22 -31.74 -4.25
N ASN A 225 17.23 -32.16 -5.01
CA ASN A 225 18.54 -31.50 -5.10
C ASN A 225 18.74 -30.69 -6.40
N ASP A 226 17.71 -30.55 -7.26
CA ASP A 226 17.78 -29.63 -8.42
C ASP A 226 17.51 -28.19 -7.96
N TYR A 227 18.55 -27.38 -7.82
CA TYR A 227 18.42 -25.97 -7.43
C TYR A 227 17.50 -25.19 -8.38
N LYS A 228 17.46 -25.54 -9.66
CA LYS A 228 16.63 -24.87 -10.67
C LYS A 228 15.15 -25.19 -10.48
N ALA A 229 14.80 -26.38 -9.99
CA ALA A 229 13.43 -26.72 -9.63
C ALA A 229 12.88 -25.79 -8.53
N HIS A 230 13.65 -25.56 -7.45
CA HIS A 230 13.20 -24.70 -6.35
C HIS A 230 13.21 -23.22 -6.75
N TYR A 231 14.12 -22.78 -7.63
CA TYR A 231 14.04 -21.43 -8.22
C TYR A 231 12.82 -21.26 -9.15
N GLU A 232 12.56 -22.20 -10.06
CA GLU A 232 11.37 -22.20 -10.92
C GLU A 232 10.08 -22.11 -10.07
N LEU A 233 10.02 -22.87 -8.98
CA LEU A 233 8.91 -22.82 -8.01
C LEU A 233 8.80 -21.43 -7.36
N GLY A 234 9.91 -20.87 -6.86
CA GLY A 234 9.94 -19.53 -6.26
C GLY A 234 9.52 -18.41 -7.21
N VAL A 235 9.93 -18.45 -8.48
CA VAL A 235 9.48 -17.49 -9.51
C VAL A 235 7.98 -17.61 -9.77
N ILE A 236 7.41 -18.82 -9.75
CA ILE A 236 5.97 -19.03 -9.90
C ILE A 236 5.21 -18.53 -8.66
N GLU A 237 5.73 -18.79 -7.46
CA GLU A 237 5.13 -18.36 -6.18
C GLU A 237 5.17 -16.83 -6.04
N ALA A 238 6.28 -16.18 -6.39
CA ALA A 238 6.37 -14.71 -6.43
C ALA A 238 5.38 -14.09 -7.44
N ARG A 239 5.19 -14.73 -8.61
CA ARG A 239 4.19 -14.31 -9.61
C ARG A 239 2.73 -14.56 -9.18
N LEU A 240 2.51 -15.48 -8.24
CA LEU A 240 1.23 -15.66 -7.56
C LEU A 240 1.04 -14.70 -6.38
N GLY A 241 2.07 -13.95 -5.97
CA GLY A 241 2.04 -13.08 -4.79
C GLY A 241 2.26 -13.82 -3.46
N MET A 242 2.66 -15.09 -3.51
CA MET A 242 2.89 -15.96 -2.35
C MET A 242 4.33 -15.74 -1.84
N MET A 243 4.55 -14.59 -1.21
CA MET A 243 5.89 -14.08 -0.88
C MET A 243 6.68 -14.97 0.09
N GLU A 244 6.01 -15.53 1.10
CA GLU A 244 6.61 -16.41 2.11
C GLU A 244 7.05 -17.75 1.50
N ASP A 245 6.21 -18.34 0.66
CA ASP A 245 6.51 -19.57 -0.08
C ASP A 245 7.67 -19.32 -1.06
N ALA A 246 7.61 -18.22 -1.82
CA ALA A 246 8.66 -17.82 -2.76
C ALA A 246 10.01 -17.60 -2.07
N ASN A 247 10.03 -16.92 -0.92
CA ASN A 247 11.22 -16.76 -0.08
C ASN A 247 11.82 -18.12 0.28
N PHE A 248 11.01 -19.06 0.80
CA PHE A 248 11.48 -20.40 1.17
C PHE A 248 12.03 -21.18 -0.03
N SER A 249 11.38 -21.10 -1.19
CA SER A 249 11.78 -21.74 -2.44
C SER A 249 13.09 -21.17 -2.99
N PHE A 250 13.29 -19.84 -2.96
CA PHE A 250 14.56 -19.21 -3.38
C PHE A 250 15.70 -19.52 -2.42
N GLU A 251 15.53 -19.39 -1.10
CA GLU A 251 16.53 -19.83 -0.12
C GLU A 251 16.92 -21.30 -0.32
N LYS A 252 15.97 -22.16 -0.72
CA LYS A 252 16.23 -23.58 -0.97
C LYS A 252 16.98 -23.82 -2.28
N SER A 253 16.84 -22.94 -3.27
CA SER A 253 17.70 -22.91 -4.46
C SER A 253 19.14 -22.56 -4.06
N LEU A 254 19.34 -21.47 -3.31
CA LEU A 254 20.65 -20.99 -2.88
C LEU A 254 21.38 -21.97 -1.94
N ARG A 255 20.65 -22.67 -1.05
CA ARG A 255 21.18 -23.77 -0.24
C ARG A 255 21.68 -24.99 -1.05
N LEU A 256 21.39 -25.07 -2.35
CA LEU A 256 21.85 -26.12 -3.26
C LEU A 256 22.88 -25.61 -4.29
N GLU A 257 22.77 -24.35 -4.72
CA GLU A 257 23.73 -23.65 -5.58
C GLU A 257 23.78 -22.16 -5.20
N ASP A 258 24.77 -21.82 -4.38
CA ASP A 258 25.02 -20.47 -3.85
C ASP A 258 25.42 -19.49 -4.97
N GLY A 259 26.07 -19.97 -6.04
CA GLY A 259 26.53 -19.14 -7.16
C GLY A 259 25.42 -18.61 -8.09
N PHE A 260 24.14 -18.78 -7.77
CA PHE A 260 23.04 -18.56 -8.70
C PHE A 260 22.40 -17.16 -8.60
N ALA A 261 23.06 -16.17 -9.22
CA ALA A 261 22.68 -14.75 -9.23
C ALA A 261 21.17 -14.43 -9.40
N PRO A 262 20.39 -15.11 -10.28
CA PRO A 262 18.96 -14.83 -10.42
C PRO A 262 18.14 -15.12 -9.15
N ALA A 263 18.49 -16.17 -8.40
CA ALA A 263 17.79 -16.51 -7.16
C ALA A 263 18.04 -15.45 -6.07
N HIS A 264 19.27 -14.95 -5.92
CA HIS A 264 19.57 -13.80 -5.07
C HIS A 264 18.79 -12.55 -5.49
N TYR A 265 18.73 -12.24 -6.78
CA TYR A 265 17.99 -11.07 -7.27
C TYR A 265 16.49 -11.16 -6.96
N ASP A 266 15.84 -12.27 -7.31
CA ASP A 266 14.39 -12.42 -7.11
C ASP A 266 14.03 -12.56 -5.61
N LEU A 267 14.90 -13.18 -4.79
CA LEU A 267 14.76 -13.19 -3.33
C LEU A 267 14.88 -11.77 -2.76
N GLY A 268 15.85 -10.97 -3.24
CA GLY A 268 15.97 -9.55 -2.89
C GLY A 268 14.69 -8.75 -3.21
N VAL A 269 14.04 -9.01 -4.36
CA VAL A 269 12.76 -8.38 -4.73
C VAL A 269 11.62 -8.81 -3.80
N VAL A 270 11.52 -10.09 -3.44
CA VAL A 270 10.53 -10.60 -2.47
C VAL A 270 10.75 -9.98 -1.08
N LEU A 271 11.98 -9.98 -0.58
CA LEU A 271 12.33 -9.38 0.72
C LEU A 271 12.08 -7.87 0.77
N LEU A 272 12.41 -7.14 -0.31
CA LEU A 272 12.12 -5.72 -0.46
C LEU A 272 10.61 -5.44 -0.42
N SER A 273 9.81 -6.34 -1.01
CA SER A 273 8.34 -6.25 -1.03
C SER A 273 7.73 -6.57 0.34
N ALA A 274 8.32 -7.52 1.08
CA ALA A 274 7.97 -7.85 2.47
C ALA A 274 8.53 -6.85 3.51
N GLY A 275 9.22 -5.78 3.08
CA GLY A 275 9.81 -4.77 3.97
C GLY A 275 11.06 -5.23 4.74
N ARG A 276 11.61 -6.41 4.45
CA ARG A 276 12.84 -7.00 5.02
C ARG A 276 14.10 -6.35 4.41
N LEU A 277 14.21 -5.03 4.57
CA LEU A 277 15.15 -4.19 3.82
C LEU A 277 16.64 -4.57 3.98
N ARG A 278 17.07 -5.07 5.15
CA ARG A 278 18.49 -5.45 5.37
C ARG A 278 18.86 -6.66 4.53
N GLU A 279 18.08 -7.71 4.68
CA GLU A 279 18.23 -8.99 3.99
C GLU A 279 18.11 -8.77 2.47
N ALA A 280 17.14 -7.96 2.03
CA ALA A 280 17.03 -7.56 0.62
C ALA A 280 18.30 -6.88 0.08
N ALA A 281 18.97 -6.03 0.85
CA ALA A 281 20.21 -5.38 0.42
C ALA A 281 21.41 -6.35 0.39
N GLU A 282 21.45 -7.35 1.26
CA GLU A 282 22.46 -8.41 1.28
C GLU A 282 22.31 -9.31 0.04
N GLU A 283 21.08 -9.72 -0.29
CA GLU A 283 20.74 -10.47 -1.50
C GLU A 283 21.02 -9.69 -2.80
N PHE A 284 20.66 -8.40 -2.88
CA PHE A 284 20.99 -7.59 -4.06
C PHE A 284 22.51 -7.36 -4.23
N GLU A 285 23.28 -7.27 -3.13
CA GLU A 285 24.74 -7.19 -3.22
C GLU A 285 25.32 -8.50 -3.77
N ALA A 286 24.91 -9.66 -3.25
CA ALA A 286 25.32 -10.97 -3.76
C ALA A 286 24.98 -11.14 -5.27
N ALA A 287 23.76 -10.80 -5.67
CA ALA A 287 23.35 -10.79 -7.08
C ALA A 287 24.23 -9.86 -7.95
N SER A 288 24.64 -8.70 -7.42
CA SER A 288 25.49 -7.73 -8.12
C SER A 288 26.98 -8.12 -8.19
N GLN A 289 27.43 -9.06 -7.36
CA GLN A 289 28.78 -9.63 -7.41
C GLN A 289 28.86 -10.81 -8.38
N LEU A 290 27.80 -11.62 -8.43
CA LEU A 290 27.69 -12.77 -9.34
C LEU A 290 27.36 -12.35 -10.79
N ASP A 291 26.52 -11.32 -11.00
CA ASP A 291 26.40 -10.62 -12.29
C ASP A 291 26.60 -9.10 -12.17
N PRO A 292 27.86 -8.62 -12.28
CA PRO A 292 28.18 -7.19 -12.29
C PRO A 292 27.68 -6.40 -13.51
N LYS A 293 26.96 -7.03 -14.46
CA LYS A 293 26.32 -6.34 -15.59
C LYS A 293 24.82 -6.12 -15.37
N ASN A 294 24.23 -6.69 -14.33
CA ASN A 294 22.81 -6.53 -14.03
C ASN A 294 22.54 -5.11 -13.48
N TYR A 295 21.85 -4.29 -14.29
CA TYR A 295 21.43 -2.94 -13.93
C TYR A 295 20.52 -2.95 -12.69
N ASP A 296 19.53 -3.84 -12.67
CA ASP A 296 18.46 -3.84 -11.66
C ASP A 296 18.98 -4.31 -10.30
N SER A 297 19.90 -5.27 -10.24
CA SER A 297 20.59 -5.65 -8.99
C SER A 297 21.28 -4.45 -8.34
N LEU A 298 22.11 -3.73 -9.11
CA LEU A 298 22.86 -2.56 -8.61
C LEU A 298 21.95 -1.37 -8.27
N TYR A 299 20.89 -1.14 -9.04
CA TYR A 299 19.91 -0.08 -8.78
C TYR A 299 19.06 -0.37 -7.54
N ASN A 300 18.54 -1.59 -7.40
CA ASN A 300 17.73 -2.00 -6.25
C ASN A 300 18.57 -2.08 -4.97
N LEU A 301 19.83 -2.53 -5.06
CA LEU A 301 20.82 -2.43 -3.99
C LEU A 301 20.95 -0.98 -3.49
N ALA A 302 21.27 -0.04 -4.39
CA ALA A 302 21.52 1.36 -4.03
C ALA A 302 20.29 2.02 -3.40
N VAL A 303 19.09 1.77 -3.97
CA VAL A 303 17.81 2.27 -3.43
C VAL A 303 17.50 1.65 -2.06
N THR A 304 17.79 0.36 -1.86
CA THR A 304 17.50 -0.34 -0.59
C THR A 304 18.46 0.09 0.52
N LEU A 305 19.76 0.24 0.22
CA LEU A 305 20.76 0.82 1.12
C LEU A 305 20.41 2.28 1.49
N GLN A 306 19.89 3.06 0.54
CA GLN A 306 19.40 4.41 0.81
C GLN A 306 18.18 4.40 1.75
N ARG A 307 17.22 3.47 1.58
CA ARG A 307 16.09 3.28 2.52
C ARG A 307 16.53 2.82 3.92
N LEU A 308 17.65 2.12 4.03
CA LEU A 308 18.28 1.73 5.29
C LEU A 308 19.10 2.84 5.97
N ASN A 309 19.29 3.99 5.30
CA ASN A 309 20.27 5.02 5.68
C ASN A 309 21.72 4.49 5.76
N ARG A 310 22.07 3.47 4.96
CA ARG A 310 23.45 2.98 4.77
C ARG A 310 24.17 3.84 3.72
N GLU A 311 24.30 5.13 4.02
CA GLU A 311 24.59 6.21 3.06
C GLU A 311 25.87 5.98 2.23
N ARG A 312 26.99 5.59 2.87
CA ARG A 312 28.26 5.33 2.18
C ARG A 312 28.19 4.15 1.21
N GLU A 313 27.40 3.15 1.55
CA GLU A 313 27.22 1.93 0.76
C GLU A 313 26.25 2.19 -0.39
N ALA A 314 25.20 2.98 -0.16
CA ALA A 314 24.32 3.49 -1.21
C ALA A 314 25.08 4.37 -2.22
N GLU A 315 25.97 5.27 -1.77
CA GLU A 315 26.85 6.04 -2.65
C GLU A 315 27.78 5.12 -3.47
N SER A 316 28.36 4.09 -2.85
CA SER A 316 29.20 3.11 -3.54
C SER A 316 28.42 2.34 -4.62
N ALA A 317 27.22 1.86 -4.31
CA ALA A 317 26.34 1.16 -5.26
C ALA A 317 25.89 2.07 -6.41
N TYR A 318 25.50 3.32 -6.14
CA TYR A 318 25.19 4.30 -7.19
C TYR A 318 26.42 4.63 -8.05
N ARG A 319 27.62 4.71 -7.48
CA ARG A 319 28.87 4.91 -8.25
C ARG A 319 29.18 3.72 -9.16
N ARG A 320 29.14 2.48 -8.65
CA ARG A 320 29.26 1.23 -9.45
C ARG A 320 28.29 1.21 -10.62
N LEU A 321 27.03 1.61 -10.39
CA LEU A 321 26.01 1.70 -11.42
C LEU A 321 26.33 2.80 -12.46
N LEU A 322 26.76 3.98 -12.02
CA LEU A 322 27.03 5.12 -12.91
C LEU A 322 28.37 5.01 -13.67
N GLU A 323 29.35 4.26 -13.16
CA GLU A 323 30.54 3.85 -13.94
C GLU A 323 30.15 3.00 -15.15
N ARG A 324 29.10 2.17 -15.01
CA ARG A 324 28.57 1.34 -16.09
C ARG A 324 27.56 2.06 -16.98
N TYR A 325 26.75 2.97 -16.41
CA TYR A 325 25.67 3.70 -17.08
C TYR A 325 25.76 5.23 -16.80
N PRO A 326 26.75 5.96 -17.36
CA PRO A 326 27.07 7.33 -16.93
C PRO A 326 26.01 8.40 -17.20
N ALA A 327 24.97 8.06 -17.97
CA ALA A 327 23.86 8.94 -18.32
C ALA A 327 22.51 8.48 -17.72
N ASP A 328 22.49 7.55 -16.75
CA ASP A 328 21.21 7.13 -16.16
C ASP A 328 20.60 8.23 -15.28
N SER A 329 19.50 8.82 -15.74
CA SER A 329 18.83 9.92 -15.05
C SER A 329 18.13 9.50 -13.75
N LYS A 330 17.83 8.21 -13.53
CA LYS A 330 17.20 7.74 -12.28
C LYS A 330 18.27 7.64 -11.19
N ALA A 331 19.37 6.97 -11.49
CA ALA A 331 20.53 6.84 -10.60
C ALA A 331 21.15 8.21 -10.28
N LEU A 332 21.36 9.08 -11.28
CA LEU A 332 21.84 10.46 -11.05
C LEU A 332 20.88 11.28 -10.18
N ASN A 333 19.56 11.14 -10.36
CA ASN A 333 18.57 11.81 -9.51
C ASN A 333 18.60 11.28 -8.07
N ASN A 334 18.66 9.96 -7.88
CA ASN A 334 18.58 9.36 -6.54
C ASN A 334 19.89 9.55 -5.76
N LEU A 335 21.03 9.52 -6.45
CA LEU A 335 22.33 9.93 -5.90
C LEU A 335 22.36 11.42 -5.56
N GLY A 336 21.79 12.29 -6.39
CA GLY A 336 21.59 13.70 -6.04
C GLY A 336 20.71 13.90 -4.81
N ALA A 337 19.66 13.09 -4.66
CA ALA A 337 18.81 13.08 -3.47
C ALA A 337 19.54 12.55 -2.22
N LEU A 338 20.41 11.54 -2.37
CA LEU A 338 21.29 11.05 -1.29
C LEU A 338 22.29 12.12 -0.85
N TYR A 339 22.97 12.77 -1.80
CA TYR A 339 23.86 13.89 -1.50
C TYR A 339 23.12 15.05 -0.83
N ALA A 340 21.89 15.35 -1.24
CA ALA A 340 21.06 16.37 -0.61
C ALA A 340 20.66 16.00 0.83
N SER A 341 20.32 14.73 1.12
CA SER A 341 19.97 14.30 2.48
C SER A 341 21.17 14.30 3.44
N ILE A 342 22.39 14.06 2.92
CA ILE A 342 23.64 14.07 3.72
C ILE A 342 24.38 15.42 3.69
N GLY A 343 23.71 16.48 3.21
CA GLY A 343 24.24 17.86 3.24
C GLY A 343 25.33 18.20 2.21
N ARG A 344 25.66 17.28 1.29
CA ARG A 344 26.66 17.47 0.21
C ARG A 344 26.03 18.22 -0.98
N VAL A 345 25.67 19.49 -0.72
CA VAL A 345 24.88 20.35 -1.64
C VAL A 345 25.54 20.50 -3.01
N THR A 346 26.86 20.61 -3.07
CA THR A 346 27.65 20.72 -4.31
C THR A 346 27.48 19.50 -5.21
N GLU A 347 27.71 18.31 -4.69
CA GLU A 347 27.59 17.06 -5.44
C GLU A 347 26.13 16.72 -5.74
N ALA A 348 25.19 17.12 -4.87
CA ALA A 348 23.76 17.03 -5.12
C ALA A 348 23.35 17.85 -6.35
N GLU A 349 23.78 19.12 -6.42
CA GLU A 349 23.52 19.99 -7.57
C GLU A 349 24.19 19.43 -8.84
N GLU A 350 25.44 18.99 -8.78
CA GLU A 350 26.10 18.33 -9.92
C GLU A 350 25.32 17.10 -10.42
N ALA A 351 24.88 16.22 -9.51
CA ALA A 351 24.16 15.01 -9.85
C ALA A 351 22.78 15.34 -10.47
N PHE A 352 22.04 16.30 -9.91
CA PHE A 352 20.78 16.78 -10.51
C PHE A 352 20.99 17.48 -11.86
N GLN A 353 22.06 18.25 -12.05
CA GLN A 353 22.38 18.86 -13.34
C GLN A 353 22.76 17.80 -14.39
N LYS A 354 23.49 16.74 -14.01
CA LYS A 354 23.79 15.59 -14.88
C LYS A 354 22.52 14.83 -15.24
N ALA A 355 21.64 14.56 -14.27
CA ALA A 355 20.31 13.96 -14.50
C ALA A 355 19.46 14.80 -15.46
N MET A 356 19.42 16.13 -15.27
CA MET A 356 18.64 17.05 -16.11
C MET A 356 19.19 17.15 -17.54
N LYS A 357 20.49 16.96 -17.75
CA LYS A 357 21.07 16.83 -19.10
C LYS A 357 20.69 15.51 -19.77
N ALA A 358 20.59 14.43 -19.01
CA ALA A 358 20.20 13.11 -19.51
C ALA A 358 18.69 12.99 -19.82
N ALA A 359 17.82 13.58 -18.98
CA ALA A 359 16.38 13.62 -19.20
C ALA A 359 15.79 15.03 -18.93
N PRO A 360 15.87 15.95 -19.92
CA PRO A 360 15.42 17.34 -19.76
C PRO A 360 13.96 17.52 -19.36
N GLU A 361 13.09 16.52 -19.58
CA GLU A 361 11.68 16.58 -19.18
C GLU A 361 11.34 15.89 -17.85
N CYS A 362 12.33 15.40 -17.11
CA CYS A 362 12.08 14.72 -15.84
C CYS A 362 11.63 15.72 -14.74
N SER A 363 10.34 15.68 -14.40
CA SER A 363 9.72 16.59 -13.42
C SER A 363 10.26 16.44 -12.00
N SER A 364 10.63 15.22 -11.59
CA SER A 364 11.25 14.94 -10.29
C SER A 364 12.62 15.60 -10.15
N VAL A 365 13.46 15.56 -11.19
CA VAL A 365 14.78 16.24 -11.21
C VAL A 365 14.59 17.75 -11.08
N LYS A 366 13.67 18.34 -11.86
CA LYS A 366 13.32 19.77 -11.79
C LYS A 366 12.86 20.17 -10.39
N ALA A 367 12.02 19.35 -9.75
CA ALA A 367 11.52 19.59 -8.38
C ALA A 367 12.61 19.42 -7.30
N ASN A 368 13.54 18.47 -7.47
CA ASN A 368 14.63 18.24 -6.53
C ASN A 368 15.68 19.36 -6.57
N LEU A 369 16.12 19.75 -7.77
CA LEU A 369 17.05 20.86 -7.96
C LEU A 369 16.47 22.20 -7.45
N LYS A 370 15.16 22.42 -7.64
CA LYS A 370 14.47 23.59 -7.07
C LYS A 370 14.54 23.59 -5.53
N ARG A 371 14.20 22.46 -4.89
CA ARG A 371 14.24 22.34 -3.42
C ARG A 371 15.64 22.56 -2.85
N LEU A 372 16.67 21.95 -3.46
CA LEU A 372 18.06 22.10 -3.04
C LEU A 372 18.51 23.58 -3.03
N ARG A 373 18.19 24.32 -4.10
CA ARG A 373 18.52 25.75 -4.22
C ARG A 373 17.72 26.63 -3.26
N GLN A 374 16.51 26.22 -2.86
CA GLN A 374 15.73 26.91 -1.82
C GLN A 374 16.29 26.67 -0.41
N SER A 375 16.83 25.49 -0.11
CA SER A 375 17.50 25.24 1.19
C SER A 375 18.83 26.00 1.36
N ALA A 376 19.47 26.43 0.27
CA ALA A 376 20.76 27.13 0.31
C ALA A 376 20.67 28.63 0.69
N SER A 377 19.47 29.22 0.79
CA SER A 377 19.29 30.66 1.03
C SER A 377 19.14 31.06 2.52
N CYS A 378 19.62 30.23 3.45
CA CYS A 378 19.26 30.30 4.87
C CYS A 378 20.47 30.46 5.82
N GLU A 379 21.35 31.44 5.57
CA GLU A 379 22.51 31.75 6.43
C GLU A 379 22.39 33.11 7.16
N PRO A 380 22.88 33.22 8.42
CA PRO A 380 22.96 34.48 9.16
C PRO A 380 23.94 35.49 8.56
N PRO A 381 23.90 36.78 8.99
CA PRO A 381 24.89 37.78 8.63
C PRO A 381 26.32 37.34 8.99
N ASN A 382 27.22 37.48 8.03
CA ASN A 382 28.64 37.15 8.19
C ASN A 382 29.35 38.24 9.02
N PHE A 383 30.15 37.87 10.02
CA PHE A 383 30.90 38.83 10.84
C PHE A 383 32.27 39.12 10.20
N PRO A 384 32.50 40.30 9.59
CA PRO A 384 33.78 40.55 8.92
C PRO A 384 34.91 40.66 9.95
N MET A 385 35.97 39.87 9.75
CA MET A 385 37.19 39.97 10.55
C MET A 385 37.73 41.41 10.54
N ARG A 386 37.87 41.97 11.74
CA ARG A 386 38.78 43.08 12.03
C ARG A 386 39.69 42.65 13.18
N PRO A 387 40.95 43.11 13.24
CA PRO A 387 41.82 42.86 14.37
C PRO A 387 41.14 43.29 15.69
N ALA A 388 41.46 42.59 16.77
CA ALA A 388 41.02 42.98 18.11
C ALA A 388 41.42 44.45 18.39
N PRO A 389 40.51 45.29 18.91
CA PRO A 389 40.87 46.64 19.36
C PRO A 389 41.97 46.55 20.42
N SER A 390 43.10 47.23 20.18
CA SER A 390 44.25 47.20 21.09
C SER A 390 43.97 48.02 22.36
N GLY A 391 43.29 47.42 23.34
CA GLY A 391 43.11 47.99 24.66
C GLY A 391 42.03 47.32 25.51
N ASN A 392 42.41 46.85 26.71
CA ASN A 392 41.50 46.44 27.78
C ASN A 392 40.85 47.67 28.48
N ALA A 393 40.30 48.58 27.67
CA ALA A 393 39.74 49.85 28.11
C ALA A 393 38.25 49.72 28.48
N GLY A 394 37.96 48.98 29.55
CA GLY A 394 36.60 48.96 30.13
C GLY A 394 36.25 47.75 31.01
N LYS A 395 36.85 46.57 30.77
CA LYS A 395 36.57 45.36 31.57
C LYS A 395 37.07 45.50 33.00
N SER A 396 36.28 45.07 34.00
CA SER A 396 36.73 44.97 35.40
C SER A 396 37.29 43.58 35.77
N PHE A 397 37.43 42.68 34.80
CA PHE A 397 37.75 41.26 34.98
C PHE A 397 38.37 40.67 33.70
N THR A 398 39.04 39.52 33.82
CA THR A 398 39.51 38.72 32.66
C THR A 398 38.48 37.64 32.28
N LEU A 399 38.33 37.35 30.98
CA LEU A 399 37.30 36.45 30.46
C LEU A 399 37.85 35.38 29.49
N SER A 400 37.76 34.12 29.88
CA SER A 400 37.92 32.97 28.99
C SER A 400 36.60 32.61 28.33
N THR A 401 36.60 32.16 27.07
CA THR A 401 35.40 31.59 26.44
C THR A 401 35.63 30.15 26.00
N CYS A 402 34.79 29.24 26.50
CA CYS A 402 35.01 27.80 26.45
C CYS A 402 33.93 27.09 25.61
N PHE A 403 34.38 26.33 24.61
CA PHE A 403 33.57 25.50 23.74
C PHE A 403 33.88 24.01 23.93
N ILE A 404 32.88 23.16 23.68
CA ILE A 404 33.06 21.73 23.43
C ILE A 404 32.57 21.45 22.00
N VAL A 405 33.27 20.62 21.24
CA VAL A 405 32.98 20.42 19.80
C VAL A 405 33.09 18.96 19.36
N LYS A 406 32.31 18.62 18.32
CA LYS A 406 32.38 17.35 17.58
C LYS A 406 31.65 17.47 16.24
N ASN A 407 32.39 17.52 15.14
CA ASN A 407 31.84 17.65 13.78
C ASN A 407 30.99 18.93 13.55
N GLU A 408 31.57 20.09 13.87
CA GLU A 408 30.92 21.41 13.84
C GLU A 408 31.65 22.38 12.87
N GLU A 409 32.37 21.88 11.85
CA GLU A 409 33.22 22.66 10.93
C GLU A 409 32.51 23.88 10.33
N GLN A 410 31.25 23.70 9.94
CA GLN A 410 30.40 24.75 9.34
C GLN A 410 30.05 25.90 10.29
N GLN A 411 30.14 25.70 11.60
CA GLN A 411 29.47 26.54 12.60
C GLN A 411 30.46 27.13 13.62
N ILE A 412 31.48 26.36 14.04
CA ILE A 412 32.43 26.73 15.09
C ILE A 412 33.14 28.06 14.84
N LYS A 413 33.47 28.37 13.57
CA LYS A 413 34.07 29.66 13.19
C LYS A 413 33.19 30.84 13.59
N ARG A 414 31.90 30.81 13.21
CA ARG A 414 30.94 31.90 13.48
C ARG A 414 30.68 32.05 14.98
N ALA A 415 30.64 30.92 15.71
CA ALA A 415 30.50 30.91 17.17
C ALA A 415 31.68 31.66 17.83
N ILE A 416 32.91 31.31 17.47
CA ILE A 416 34.14 31.97 17.93
C ILE A 416 34.16 33.46 17.53
N GLU A 417 33.88 33.80 16.28
CA GLU A 417 33.87 35.18 15.78
C GLU A 417 32.84 36.08 16.50
N SER A 418 31.75 35.51 17.03
CA SER A 418 30.73 36.26 17.78
C SER A 418 31.19 36.70 19.18
N VAL A 419 32.12 35.97 19.81
CA VAL A 419 32.62 36.24 21.18
C VAL A 419 34.03 36.81 21.23
N MET A 420 34.84 36.62 20.18
CA MET A 420 36.22 37.12 20.07
C MET A 420 36.42 38.60 20.50
N PRO A 421 35.46 39.54 20.32
CA PRO A 421 35.64 40.92 20.80
C PRO A 421 35.61 41.09 22.33
N ILE A 422 35.14 40.10 23.10
CA ILE A 422 35.04 40.16 24.56
C ILE A 422 35.94 39.15 25.30
N SER A 423 36.28 38.04 24.66
CA SER A 423 37.20 37.03 25.20
C SER A 423 38.64 37.56 25.28
N ASP A 424 39.33 37.32 26.40
CA ASP A 424 40.78 37.49 26.53
C ASP A 424 41.54 36.23 26.06
N GLU A 425 40.90 35.06 26.19
CA GLU A 425 41.32 33.80 25.55
C GLU A 425 40.11 32.95 25.14
N ILE A 426 40.30 32.04 24.19
CA ILE A 426 39.26 31.08 23.75
C ILE A 426 39.81 29.66 23.84
N VAL A 427 39.10 28.78 24.54
CA VAL A 427 39.44 27.37 24.76
C VAL A 427 38.41 26.49 24.07
N VAL A 428 38.87 25.47 23.35
CA VAL A 428 38.01 24.54 22.62
C VAL A 428 38.45 23.12 22.95
N ILE A 429 37.53 22.32 23.49
CA ILE A 429 37.74 20.89 23.72
C ILE A 429 37.11 20.12 22.57
N ASP A 430 37.96 19.59 21.69
CA ASP A 430 37.56 18.64 20.65
C ASP A 430 37.35 17.25 21.28
N THR A 431 36.13 16.74 21.20
CA THR A 431 35.73 15.44 21.77
C THR A 431 35.78 14.30 20.73
N GLY A 432 36.49 14.52 19.62
CA GLY A 432 36.70 13.52 18.58
C GLY A 432 35.95 13.86 17.29
N SER A 433 36.21 15.05 16.76
CA SER A 433 35.81 15.46 15.42
C SER A 433 36.52 14.62 14.35
N ALA A 434 35.85 14.40 13.22
CA ALA A 434 36.35 13.70 12.04
C ALA A 434 36.31 14.57 10.76
N ASP A 435 35.99 15.85 10.93
CA ASP A 435 36.02 16.93 9.95
C ASP A 435 37.07 18.00 10.36
N ALA A 436 37.14 19.14 9.67
CA ALA A 436 38.14 20.17 9.96
C ALA A 436 37.81 21.08 11.17
N THR A 437 36.82 20.74 12.01
CA THR A 437 36.42 21.54 13.20
C THR A 437 37.59 22.05 14.03
N ALA A 438 38.53 21.15 14.36
CA ALA A 438 39.68 21.47 15.20
C ALA A 438 40.73 22.36 14.49
N GLU A 439 40.76 22.35 13.15
CA GLU A 439 41.67 23.18 12.34
C GLU A 439 41.07 24.57 12.14
N VAL A 440 39.78 24.64 11.83
CA VAL A 440 38.99 25.88 11.77
C VAL A 440 39.07 26.65 13.09
N ALA A 441 38.88 25.96 14.23
CA ALA A 441 38.99 26.58 15.55
C ALA A 441 40.40 27.14 15.84
N ARG A 442 41.48 26.42 15.45
CA ARG A 442 42.86 26.93 15.55
C ARG A 442 43.10 28.13 14.64
N SER A 443 42.55 28.15 13.43
CA SER A 443 42.68 29.30 12.52
C SER A 443 42.02 30.59 13.05
N CYS A 444 41.05 30.45 13.96
CA CYS A 444 40.41 31.57 14.65
C CYS A 444 41.16 32.00 15.93
N GLY A 445 42.34 31.44 16.19
CA GLY A 445 43.18 31.76 17.35
C GLY A 445 42.84 31.00 18.64
N ALA A 446 41.96 29.99 18.58
CA ALA A 446 41.54 29.27 19.79
C ALA A 446 42.57 28.22 20.26
N LYS A 447 42.67 28.06 21.58
CA LYS A 447 43.43 26.98 22.25
C LYS A 447 42.64 25.66 22.12
N VAL A 448 42.91 24.90 21.07
CA VAL A 448 42.21 23.63 20.79
C VAL A 448 42.95 22.42 21.37
N GLU A 449 42.43 21.92 22.48
CA GLU A 449 42.86 20.66 23.11
C GLU A 449 41.90 19.51 22.74
N ARG A 450 42.36 18.26 22.86
CA ARG A 450 41.58 17.06 22.53
C ARG A 450 41.28 16.27 23.80
N ALA A 451 40.00 16.00 24.04
CA ALA A 451 39.54 15.11 25.09
C ALA A 451 38.99 13.80 24.52
N GLU A 452 39.12 12.73 25.28
CA GLU A 452 38.38 11.49 25.04
C GLU A 452 36.90 11.71 25.38
N TRP A 453 35.99 11.35 24.48
CA TRP A 453 34.56 11.41 24.73
C TRP A 453 34.11 10.27 25.64
N LYS A 454 33.63 10.60 26.84
CA LYS A 454 33.25 9.66 27.90
C LYS A 454 31.73 9.53 28.10
N ASP A 455 30.96 9.79 27.04
CA ASP A 455 29.50 9.96 27.08
C ASP A 455 29.02 11.01 28.12
N ASP A 456 29.87 12.02 28.41
CA ASP A 456 29.64 13.00 29.47
C ASP A 456 29.99 14.45 29.06
N PHE A 457 28.95 15.28 28.99
CA PHE A 457 29.06 16.71 28.66
C PHE A 457 29.70 17.52 29.80
N SER A 458 29.41 17.20 31.07
CA SER A 458 30.08 17.85 32.22
C SER A 458 31.58 17.59 32.21
N ALA A 459 32.03 16.38 31.89
CA ALA A 459 33.45 16.06 31.77
C ALA A 459 34.15 16.91 30.68
N ALA A 460 33.52 17.05 29.51
CA ALA A 460 34.05 17.87 28.43
C ALA A 460 34.07 19.38 28.77
N ARG A 461 33.00 19.91 29.39
CA ARG A 461 32.97 21.31 29.86
C ARG A 461 33.99 21.58 30.95
N ASN A 462 34.14 20.67 31.92
CA ASN A 462 35.07 20.84 33.03
C ASN A 462 36.53 20.80 32.56
N ALA A 463 36.88 19.96 31.58
CA ALA A 463 38.18 20.05 30.91
C ALA A 463 38.41 21.45 30.28
N ALA A 464 37.40 22.05 29.65
CA ALA A 464 37.49 23.40 29.10
C ALA A 464 37.67 24.49 30.18
N VAL A 465 37.01 24.33 31.34
CA VAL A 465 37.14 25.22 32.50
C VAL A 465 38.51 25.08 33.17
N GLU A 466 39.03 23.86 33.28
CA GLU A 466 40.35 23.57 33.84
C GLU A 466 41.46 24.17 32.97
N SER A 467 41.39 23.96 31.65
CA SER A 467 42.36 24.45 30.65
C SER A 467 42.30 25.97 30.38
N ALA A 468 41.28 26.67 30.87
CA ALA A 468 41.18 28.13 30.82
C ALA A 468 42.04 28.84 31.89
N THR A 469 42.44 30.10 31.67
CA THR A 469 43.33 30.85 32.58
C THR A 469 42.69 32.07 33.28
N SER A 470 41.55 32.56 32.81
CA SER A 470 40.94 33.82 33.33
C SER A 470 40.12 33.66 34.61
N ASP A 471 39.80 34.80 35.23
CA ASP A 471 38.93 34.92 36.41
C ASP A 471 37.47 34.50 36.15
N TRP A 472 36.99 34.67 34.92
CA TRP A 472 35.63 34.32 34.49
C TRP A 472 35.65 33.42 33.25
N ILE A 473 34.65 32.54 33.17
CA ILE A 473 34.37 31.66 32.05
C ILE A 473 33.03 32.06 31.44
N LEU A 474 33.01 32.27 30.12
CA LEU A 474 31.80 32.22 29.29
C LEU A 474 31.77 30.87 28.57
N VAL A 475 30.62 30.18 28.55
CA VAL A 475 30.44 28.88 27.89
C VAL A 475 29.36 29.00 26.83
N ILE A 476 29.68 28.64 25.58
CA ILE A 476 28.78 28.71 24.42
C ILE A 476 28.94 27.45 23.56
N ASP A 477 27.88 27.09 22.83
CA ASP A 477 27.86 25.94 21.93
C ASP A 477 28.18 26.33 20.48
N ALA A 478 28.64 25.38 19.65
CA ALA A 478 29.07 25.69 18.28
C ALA A 478 27.91 26.15 17.36
N ASP A 479 26.67 25.74 17.66
CA ASP A 479 25.44 26.19 17.01
C ASP A 479 24.78 27.41 17.70
N GLU A 480 25.55 28.14 18.51
CA GLU A 480 25.15 29.38 19.20
C GLU A 480 26.02 30.60 18.83
N ILE A 481 25.46 31.81 18.92
CA ILE A 481 26.18 33.10 18.81
C ILE A 481 25.62 34.14 19.79
N ILE A 482 26.40 35.17 20.12
CA ILE A 482 25.88 36.41 20.74
C ILE A 482 25.82 37.52 19.68
N ALA A 483 24.73 38.30 19.68
CA ALA A 483 24.59 39.45 18.80
C ALA A 483 25.58 40.58 19.19
N ARG A 484 26.30 41.14 18.21
CA ARG A 484 27.39 42.11 18.46
C ARG A 484 26.97 43.35 19.29
N ARG A 485 25.70 43.76 19.18
CA ARG A 485 25.09 44.88 19.94
C ARG A 485 24.96 44.60 21.44
N ASP A 486 24.93 43.33 21.84
CA ASP A 486 24.68 42.90 23.22
C ASP A 486 25.97 42.58 23.98
N LEU A 487 27.13 42.56 23.30
CA LEU A 487 28.45 42.30 23.88
C LEU A 487 28.88 43.37 24.90
N GLU A 488 28.55 44.64 24.66
CA GLU A 488 28.89 45.75 25.58
C GLU A 488 28.27 45.59 26.97
N LYS A 489 27.10 44.94 27.06
CA LYS A 489 26.46 44.61 28.33
C LYS A 489 27.34 43.71 29.20
N ILE A 490 28.04 42.73 28.60
CA ILE A 490 28.99 41.85 29.31
C ILE A 490 30.22 42.64 29.74
N LEU A 491 30.77 43.49 28.87
CA LEU A 491 31.93 44.33 29.17
C LEU A 491 31.67 45.33 30.31
N SER A 492 30.42 45.82 30.42
CA SER A 492 29.99 46.76 31.48
C SER A 492 29.78 46.15 32.86
N LEU A 493 29.90 44.82 33.01
CA LEU A 493 29.74 44.16 34.31
C LEU A 493 30.87 44.56 35.27
N SER A 494 30.48 44.93 36.50
CA SER A 494 31.37 45.12 37.64
C SER A 494 30.94 44.16 38.76
N PRO A 495 31.34 42.88 38.74
CA PRO A 495 30.76 41.86 39.61
C PRO A 495 31.04 42.10 41.09
N ALA A 496 29.99 42.26 41.89
CA ALA A 496 30.09 42.35 43.35
C ALA A 496 30.63 41.03 43.94
N GLY A 497 31.36 41.09 45.06
CA GLY A 497 32.11 39.94 45.61
C GLY A 497 31.30 38.69 46.01
N GLU A 498 29.97 38.79 46.03
CA GLU A 498 29.04 37.70 46.31
C GLU A 498 28.38 37.09 45.07
N THR A 499 28.50 37.75 43.91
CA THR A 499 27.87 37.33 42.65
C THR A 499 28.90 36.59 41.80
N TRP A 500 28.64 35.30 41.57
CA TRP A 500 29.59 34.36 40.94
C TRP A 500 29.08 33.75 39.63
N GLY A 501 27.84 34.06 39.22
CA GLY A 501 27.27 33.62 37.95
C GLY A 501 26.27 34.60 37.38
N TYR A 502 26.18 34.64 36.05
CA TYR A 502 25.20 35.39 35.28
C TYR A 502 24.41 34.44 34.38
N SER A 503 23.12 34.34 34.68
CA SER A 503 22.13 33.66 33.86
C SER A 503 21.82 34.49 32.61
N MET A 504 21.92 33.87 31.44
CA MET A 504 21.75 34.49 30.12
C MET A 504 20.53 33.89 29.41
N LEU A 505 19.83 34.72 28.63
CA LEU A 505 18.67 34.31 27.85
C LEU A 505 19.13 33.62 26.56
N THR A 506 18.76 32.36 26.35
CA THR A 506 18.95 31.66 25.08
C THR A 506 17.66 31.73 24.26
N ARG A 507 17.75 32.23 23.02
CA ARG A 507 16.69 32.23 22.01
C ARG A 507 16.81 30.96 21.17
N ASN A 508 15.95 29.97 21.42
CA ASN A 508 15.94 28.70 20.71
C ASN A 508 15.03 28.82 19.49
N TYR A 509 15.60 29.04 18.30
CA TYR A 509 14.81 29.25 17.08
C TYR A 509 14.12 27.97 16.62
N SER A 510 12.80 28.03 16.36
CA SER A 510 11.99 26.86 16.01
C SER A 510 10.78 27.24 15.15
N THR A 511 10.50 26.42 14.14
CA THR A 511 9.26 26.46 13.37
C THR A 511 8.04 25.93 14.14
N ASP A 512 8.25 25.25 15.28
CA ASP A 512 7.18 24.66 16.06
C ASP A 512 6.59 25.66 17.06
N ARG A 513 5.45 26.27 16.69
CA ARG A 513 4.74 27.28 17.48
C ARG A 513 4.10 26.73 18.76
N ARG A 514 4.08 25.40 18.95
CA ARG A 514 3.43 24.72 20.10
C ARG A 514 4.30 24.70 21.36
N ILE A 515 5.57 25.09 21.26
CA ILE A 515 6.52 25.05 22.38
C ILE A 515 6.16 26.14 23.41
N VAL A 516 6.18 25.77 24.70
CA VAL A 516 5.86 26.69 25.80
C VAL A 516 6.77 27.92 25.76
N GLY A 517 6.16 29.10 25.69
CA GLY A 517 6.86 30.37 25.61
C GLY A 517 7.40 30.74 24.22
N TRP A 518 6.99 30.06 23.14
CA TRP A 518 7.32 30.47 21.77
C TRP A 518 6.89 31.92 21.49
N GLN A 519 7.77 32.70 20.88
CA GLN A 519 7.60 34.10 20.51
C GLN A 519 7.86 34.25 19.02
N GLN A 520 7.05 35.07 18.34
CA GLN A 520 7.27 35.37 16.93
C GLN A 520 8.57 36.16 16.74
N VAL A 521 9.23 35.95 15.60
CA VAL A 521 10.36 36.77 15.17
C VAL A 521 9.88 38.11 14.67
N GLU A 522 10.46 39.18 15.21
CA GLU A 522 10.35 40.52 14.63
C GLU A 522 10.95 40.53 13.23
N VAL A 523 10.22 41.09 12.26
CA VAL A 523 10.55 41.04 10.81
C VAL A 523 11.94 41.62 10.49
N SER A 524 12.52 42.38 11.41
CA SER A 524 13.82 43.04 11.29
C SER A 524 14.97 42.38 12.07
N ASP A 525 14.79 41.28 12.82
CA ASP A 525 15.89 40.65 13.59
C ASP A 525 16.76 39.75 12.69
N PRO A 526 17.96 40.19 12.24
CA PRO A 526 18.72 39.48 11.20
C PRO A 526 19.32 38.17 11.72
N TYR A 527 19.43 38.03 13.05
CA TYR A 527 19.89 36.81 13.71
C TYR A 527 18.85 35.67 13.67
N ALA A 528 17.61 35.94 13.24
CA ALA A 528 16.57 34.93 13.14
C ALA A 528 16.69 33.97 11.95
N CYS A 529 17.53 34.26 10.95
CA CYS A 529 17.83 33.35 9.83
C CYS A 529 16.57 32.81 9.09
N GLY A 530 15.55 33.65 8.93
CA GLY A 530 14.28 33.27 8.29
C GLY A 530 13.38 32.33 9.13
N GLN A 531 13.71 32.07 10.39
CA GLN A 531 12.85 31.29 11.28
C GLN A 531 11.65 32.12 11.74
N PRO A 532 10.44 31.53 11.87
CA PRO A 532 9.22 32.28 12.20
C PRO A 532 9.13 32.68 13.68
N GLY A 533 9.91 32.05 14.56
CA GLY A 533 9.90 32.30 15.99
C GLY A 533 10.96 31.54 16.76
N TRP A 534 10.97 31.76 18.07
CA TRP A 534 11.93 31.20 19.02
C TRP A 534 11.30 31.07 20.40
N PHE A 535 11.80 30.19 21.27
CA PHE A 535 11.35 30.08 22.66
C PHE A 535 12.50 30.32 23.66
N PRO A 536 12.22 30.94 24.82
CA PRO A 536 13.23 31.29 25.81
C PRO A 536 13.69 30.06 26.62
N SER A 537 14.99 29.96 26.87
CA SER A 537 15.52 29.23 28.01
C SER A 537 16.57 30.08 28.73
N ARG A 538 16.81 29.84 30.02
CA ARG A 538 17.84 30.53 30.81
C ARG A 538 18.79 29.51 31.42
N LYS A 539 20.09 29.79 31.31
CA LYS A 539 21.20 29.00 31.87
C LYS A 539 22.29 29.97 32.35
N VAL A 540 23.07 29.62 33.36
CA VAL A 540 24.32 30.32 33.67
C VAL A 540 25.36 29.94 32.62
N ARG A 541 25.63 30.89 31.72
CA ARG A 541 26.66 30.78 30.68
C ARG A 541 27.95 31.50 31.08
N LEU A 542 27.86 32.56 31.89
CA LEU A 542 29.00 33.35 32.37
C LEU A 542 29.15 33.15 33.90
N PHE A 543 30.29 32.68 34.38
CA PHE A 543 30.54 32.44 35.80
C PHE A 543 32.01 32.58 36.20
N ARG A 544 32.29 32.71 37.50
CA ARG A 544 33.63 32.92 38.04
C ARG A 544 34.40 31.60 38.14
N LYS A 545 35.65 31.55 37.65
CA LYS A 545 36.55 30.40 37.81
C LYS A 545 37.12 30.38 39.24
N VAL A 546 36.58 29.51 40.10
CA VAL A 546 37.06 29.31 41.47
C VAL A 546 36.98 27.83 41.89
N PRO A 547 37.84 27.35 42.79
CA PRO A 547 37.81 25.97 43.26
C PRO A 547 36.42 25.55 43.77
N GLY A 548 35.90 24.44 43.25
CA GLY A 548 34.58 23.91 43.60
C GLY A 548 33.43 24.35 42.69
N VAL A 549 33.60 25.40 41.86
CA VAL A 549 32.64 25.75 40.81
C VAL A 549 32.94 24.96 39.54
N ARG A 550 31.96 24.19 39.05
CA ARG A 550 32.08 23.23 37.93
C ARG A 550 30.72 22.84 37.38
N PHE A 551 30.69 22.29 36.17
CA PHE A 551 29.50 21.65 35.61
C PHE A 551 29.22 20.30 36.27
N GLU A 552 27.94 20.03 36.50
CA GLU A 552 27.44 18.77 37.04
C GLU A 552 26.20 18.27 36.26
N GLY A 553 26.12 16.95 36.08
CA GLY A 553 25.11 16.29 35.24
C GLY A 553 25.68 15.86 33.88
N ARG A 554 25.59 14.56 33.56
CA ARG A 554 26.16 13.94 32.34
C ARG A 554 25.62 14.52 31.03
N VAL A 555 24.36 14.96 31.05
CA VAL A 555 23.58 15.57 29.95
C VAL A 555 22.81 16.73 30.54
N HIS A 556 22.51 17.78 29.77
CA HIS A 556 21.89 19.01 30.31
C HIS A 556 22.67 19.48 31.54
N GLU A 557 23.95 19.71 31.31
CA GLU A 557 24.96 20.01 32.31
C GLU A 557 24.80 21.44 32.84
N CYS A 558 24.80 21.58 34.16
CA CYS A 558 24.53 22.85 34.84
C CYS A 558 25.67 23.18 35.81
N VAL A 559 26.08 24.46 35.86
CA VAL A 559 27.10 24.97 36.79
C VAL A 559 26.47 25.52 38.07
N GLU A 560 25.19 25.88 38.01
CA GLU A 560 24.38 26.47 39.06
C GLU A 560 24.43 25.71 40.40
N PRO A 561 24.34 24.36 40.46
CA PRO A 561 24.39 23.62 41.72
C PRO A 561 25.70 23.85 42.48
N SER A 562 26.82 24.00 41.76
CA SER A 562 28.13 24.23 42.37
C SER A 562 28.26 25.64 42.95
N ILE A 563 27.74 26.66 42.25
CA ILE A 563 27.73 28.06 42.69
C ILE A 563 26.81 28.24 43.91
N LEU A 564 25.62 27.65 43.88
CA LEU A 564 24.64 27.76 44.96
C LEU A 564 25.13 27.06 46.25
N ARG A 565 25.80 25.90 46.15
CA ARG A 565 26.44 25.25 47.31
C ARG A 565 27.58 26.05 47.93
N ALA A 566 28.21 26.96 47.19
CA ALA A 566 29.20 27.91 47.73
C ALA A 566 28.56 29.10 48.49
N GLY A 567 27.22 29.19 48.53
CA GLY A 567 26.49 30.28 49.18
C GLY A 567 26.60 31.61 48.42
N LYS A 568 26.61 31.55 47.07
CA LYS A 568 26.88 32.71 46.19
C LYS A 568 25.74 32.97 45.22
N ARG A 569 25.58 34.24 44.85
CA ARG A 569 24.48 34.70 43.99
C ARG A 569 24.74 34.38 42.52
N ILE A 570 23.65 34.08 41.85
CA ILE A 570 23.50 34.09 40.40
C ILE A 570 22.57 35.26 40.07
N GLU A 571 23.00 36.16 39.19
CA GLU A 571 22.19 37.29 38.71
C GLU A 571 21.68 37.02 37.28
N ASN A 572 20.62 37.73 36.85
CA ASN A 572 20.14 37.66 35.48
C ASN A 572 20.70 38.82 34.68
N ILE A 573 21.35 38.54 33.54
CA ILE A 573 21.69 39.55 32.52
C ILE A 573 20.77 39.39 31.30
N ASP A 574 20.40 40.50 30.67
CA ASP A 574 19.66 40.51 29.40
C ASP A 574 20.62 40.56 28.21
N VAL A 575 21.31 39.45 27.95
CA VAL A 575 22.11 39.25 26.74
C VAL A 575 21.59 38.00 26.02
N PRO A 576 20.99 38.15 24.83
CA PRO A 576 20.52 37.02 24.03
C PRO A 576 21.68 36.19 23.44
N VAL A 577 21.68 34.91 23.76
CA VAL A 577 22.39 33.86 23.02
C VAL A 577 21.42 33.32 21.96
N HIS A 578 21.80 33.35 20.69
CA HIS A 578 20.97 32.91 19.57
C HIS A 578 21.36 31.47 19.20
N HIS A 579 20.44 30.51 19.39
CA HIS A 579 20.68 29.07 19.27
C HIS A 579 19.88 28.44 18.11
N TYR A 580 20.58 27.71 17.23
CA TYR A 580 20.02 27.18 15.97
C TYR A 580 19.82 25.66 15.91
N GLY A 581 20.13 24.91 16.97
CA GLY A 581 20.16 23.44 16.96
C GLY A 581 18.83 22.75 16.62
N TYR A 582 17.70 23.43 16.78
CA TYR A 582 16.36 22.90 16.45
C TYR A 582 15.99 22.96 14.95
N VAL A 583 16.79 23.65 14.13
CA VAL A 583 16.49 23.98 12.72
C VAL A 583 17.05 22.95 11.72
N ARG A 584 18.06 22.15 12.10
CA ARG A 584 18.75 21.19 11.21
C ARG A 584 18.37 19.72 11.52
N GLY A 585 18.74 18.79 10.62
CA GLY A 585 18.22 17.42 10.50
C GLY A 585 18.15 16.62 11.82
N ARG A 586 16.99 15.96 12.06
CA ARG A 586 16.45 15.88 13.42
C ARG A 586 16.15 14.48 14.00
N ASP A 587 16.59 13.40 13.35
CA ASP A 587 16.35 12.02 13.81
C ASP A 587 17.51 11.42 14.63
N ALA A 588 18.73 11.41 14.09
CA ALA A 588 19.87 10.78 14.75
C ALA A 588 20.26 11.49 16.07
N LYS A 589 20.34 12.83 16.06
CA LYS A 589 20.71 13.65 17.24
C LYS A 589 19.69 13.49 18.39
N ARG A 590 18.39 13.34 18.09
CA ARG A 590 17.35 13.08 19.10
C ARG A 590 17.47 11.69 19.74
N ARG A 591 17.63 10.62 18.95
CA ARG A 591 17.78 9.25 19.51
C ARG A 591 19.04 9.13 20.39
N TYR A 592 20.10 9.85 20.04
CA TYR A 592 21.31 9.92 20.86
C TYR A 592 21.10 10.67 22.19
N TYR A 593 20.43 11.84 22.18
CA TYR A 593 20.07 12.52 23.43
C TYR A 593 19.11 11.72 24.31
N LEU A 594 18.18 10.98 23.72
CA LEU A 594 17.30 10.07 24.45
C LEU A 594 18.12 8.98 25.17
N GLU A 595 19.05 8.33 24.49
CA GLU A 595 19.87 7.25 25.07
C GLU A 595 20.78 7.75 26.20
N LEU A 596 21.38 8.93 26.06
CA LEU A 596 22.11 9.56 27.17
C LEU A 596 21.18 10.02 28.30
N GLY A 597 19.95 10.44 27.97
CA GLY A 597 18.91 10.80 28.93
C GLY A 597 18.48 9.63 29.81
N LYS A 598 18.33 8.42 29.24
CA LYS A 598 18.08 7.17 29.99
C LYS A 598 19.17 6.96 31.04
N ARG A 599 20.44 6.98 30.60
CA ARG A 599 21.59 6.82 31.51
C ARG A 599 21.64 7.87 32.62
N LYS A 600 21.34 9.15 32.33
CA LYS A 600 21.23 10.20 33.35
C LYS A 600 20.13 9.91 34.38
N ALA A 601 19.01 9.33 33.95
CA ALA A 601 17.90 8.97 34.81
C ALA A 601 18.19 7.69 35.64
N GLU A 602 18.90 6.71 35.07
CA GLU A 602 19.39 5.49 35.72
C GLU A 602 20.46 5.76 36.79
N GLU A 603 21.40 6.67 36.52
CA GLU A 603 22.45 7.10 37.46
C GLU A 603 21.95 8.08 38.52
N SER A 604 20.76 8.66 38.35
CA SER A 604 20.14 9.59 39.30
C SER A 604 18.61 9.43 39.39
N PRO A 605 18.12 8.25 39.85
CA PRO A 605 16.69 7.92 39.88
C PRO A 605 15.89 8.66 40.98
N ALA A 606 16.58 9.53 41.73
CA ALA A 606 16.01 10.47 42.69
C ALA A 606 16.14 11.95 42.25
N ASN A 607 16.62 12.22 41.03
CA ASN A 607 16.72 13.58 40.49
C ASN A 607 15.52 13.90 39.59
N ALA A 608 14.59 14.71 40.11
CA ALA A 608 13.36 15.09 39.42
C ALA A 608 13.60 15.77 38.05
N GLN A 609 14.66 16.57 37.94
CA GLN A 609 15.02 17.28 36.70
C GLN A 609 15.52 16.32 35.62
N ALA A 610 16.30 15.30 35.99
CA ALA A 610 16.75 14.26 35.05
C ALA A 610 15.59 13.41 34.52
N GLN A 611 14.60 13.13 35.38
CA GLN A 611 13.39 12.37 35.03
C GLN A 611 12.47 13.20 34.10
N TYR A 612 12.30 14.50 34.38
CA TYR A 612 11.60 15.42 33.47
C TYR A 612 12.26 15.49 32.09
N GLU A 613 13.58 15.69 32.05
CA GLU A 613 14.34 15.78 30.79
C GLU A 613 14.22 14.53 29.93
N LEU A 614 14.31 13.33 30.53
CA LEU A 614 14.08 12.06 29.84
C LEU A 614 12.65 11.99 29.26
N GLY A 615 11.66 12.44 30.03
CA GLY A 615 10.27 12.59 29.55
C GLY A 615 10.16 13.47 28.31
N ILE A 616 10.84 14.62 28.29
CA ILE A 616 10.91 15.49 27.10
C ILE A 616 11.62 14.80 25.92
N GLN A 617 12.72 14.09 26.13
CA GLN A 617 13.40 13.37 25.03
C GLN A 617 12.50 12.30 24.39
N TYR A 618 11.72 11.56 25.19
CA TYR A 618 10.73 10.61 24.67
C TYR A 618 9.60 11.31 23.88
N LEU A 619 9.12 12.47 24.35
CA LEU A 619 8.15 13.28 23.58
C LEU A 619 8.74 13.80 22.25
N ASP A 620 10.01 14.21 22.24
CA ASP A 620 10.70 14.76 21.07
C ASP A 620 10.89 13.71 19.95
N VAL A 621 11.04 12.42 20.29
CA VAL A 621 11.04 11.30 19.32
C VAL A 621 9.64 10.73 19.01
N GLY A 622 8.61 11.12 19.76
CA GLY A 622 7.24 10.62 19.61
C GLY A 622 6.94 9.30 20.34
N GLU A 623 7.79 8.88 21.28
CA GLU A 623 7.60 7.68 22.11
C GLU A 623 6.75 8.03 23.35
N TYR A 624 5.54 8.55 23.13
CA TYR A 624 4.65 9.07 24.19
C TYR A 624 4.45 8.11 25.37
N GLY A 625 4.36 6.80 25.12
CA GLY A 625 4.20 5.76 26.15
C GLY A 625 5.40 5.59 27.08
N GLN A 626 6.60 5.90 26.61
CA GLN A 626 7.81 5.90 27.43
C GLN A 626 8.02 7.23 28.16
N ALA A 627 7.38 8.31 27.70
CA ALA A 627 7.45 9.62 28.35
C ALA A 627 6.70 9.70 29.69
N GLU A 628 5.64 8.91 29.89
CA GLU A 628 4.83 8.98 31.11
C GLU A 628 5.63 8.70 32.38
N GLY A 629 6.29 7.54 32.48
CA GLY A 629 6.97 7.10 33.70
C GLY A 629 8.00 8.12 34.23
N PRO A 630 8.90 8.66 33.39
CA PRO A 630 9.84 9.71 33.80
C PRO A 630 9.15 11.03 34.21
N LEU A 631 8.06 11.43 33.54
CA LEU A 631 7.32 12.64 33.89
C LEU A 631 6.53 12.49 35.21
N GLU A 632 5.92 11.32 35.44
CA GLU A 632 5.27 10.96 36.71
C GLU A 632 6.31 10.89 37.83
N ARG A 633 7.46 10.26 37.58
CA ARG A 633 8.57 10.19 38.53
C ARG A 633 9.15 11.56 38.88
N ALA A 634 9.15 12.52 37.96
CA ALA A 634 9.52 13.91 38.26
C ALA A 634 8.55 14.59 39.25
N LEU A 635 7.25 14.30 39.13
CA LEU A 635 6.22 14.79 40.07
C LEU A 635 6.34 14.12 41.45
N GLU A 636 6.56 12.80 41.51
CA GLU A 636 6.81 12.07 42.77
C GLU A 636 8.01 12.64 43.54
N LEU A 637 9.06 13.04 42.82
CA LEU A 637 10.29 13.62 43.37
C LEU A 637 10.14 15.13 43.69
N GLY A 638 8.92 15.67 43.67
CA GLY A 638 8.58 17.00 44.17
C GLY A 638 8.73 18.14 43.16
N ALA A 639 9.12 17.88 41.91
CA ALA A 639 9.16 18.91 40.86
C ALA A 639 7.75 19.17 40.29
N ARG A 640 6.87 19.78 41.09
CA ARG A 640 5.49 20.09 40.70
C ARG A 640 5.41 21.45 39.98
N ASP A 641 5.84 21.43 38.72
CA ASP A 641 5.93 22.60 37.81
C ASP A 641 4.86 22.49 36.69
N GLU A 642 4.27 23.62 36.29
CA GLU A 642 3.40 23.74 35.10
C GLU A 642 3.99 23.00 33.89
N ARG A 643 5.30 23.13 33.66
CA ARG A 643 5.99 22.52 32.51
C ARG A 643 5.97 20.99 32.55
N ILE A 644 6.01 20.39 33.74
CA ILE A 644 5.97 18.92 33.91
C ILE A 644 4.53 18.44 33.75
N LEU A 645 3.59 19.09 34.43
CA LEU A 645 2.15 18.78 34.37
C LEU A 645 1.61 18.89 32.93
N LEU A 646 1.97 19.95 32.20
CA LEU A 646 1.54 20.19 30.82
C LEU A 646 2.12 19.17 29.83
N ASN A 647 3.41 18.81 29.96
CA ASN A 647 4.01 17.80 29.10
C ASN A 647 3.51 16.38 29.41
N LEU A 648 3.21 16.07 30.68
CA LEU A 648 2.55 14.82 31.05
C LEU A 648 1.12 14.76 30.51
N ALA A 649 0.37 15.87 30.57
CA ALA A 649 -0.95 15.97 29.95
C ALA A 649 -0.88 15.77 28.43
N ILE A 650 0.14 16.31 27.75
CA ILE A 650 0.37 16.08 26.30
C ILE A 650 0.67 14.59 26.03
N ALA A 651 1.54 13.94 26.82
CA ALA A 651 1.78 12.49 26.71
C ALA A 651 0.47 11.71 26.83
N LYS A 652 -0.34 12.01 27.85
CA LYS A 652 -1.63 11.36 28.13
C LYS A 652 -2.70 11.67 27.06
N ILE A 653 -2.71 12.87 26.45
CA ILE A 653 -3.56 13.20 25.29
C ILE A 653 -3.24 12.32 24.08
N HIS A 654 -1.95 12.07 23.82
CA HIS A 654 -1.49 11.21 22.74
C HIS A 654 -1.78 9.72 23.01
N LEU A 655 -1.71 9.29 24.27
CA LEU A 655 -2.06 7.94 24.73
C LEU A 655 -3.55 7.73 25.02
N ASN A 656 -4.38 8.74 24.71
CA ASN A 656 -5.84 8.73 24.93
C ASN A 656 -6.29 8.55 26.40
N LYS A 657 -5.42 8.84 27.38
CA LYS A 657 -5.69 8.91 28.82
C LYS A 657 -6.33 10.26 29.20
N LEU A 658 -7.51 10.52 28.63
CA LEU A 658 -8.10 11.87 28.60
C LEU A 658 -8.45 12.42 29.98
N SER A 659 -9.01 11.60 30.88
CA SER A 659 -9.41 12.03 32.23
C SER A 659 -8.23 12.48 33.09
N GLU A 660 -7.11 11.75 33.02
CA GLU A 660 -5.88 12.09 33.73
C GLU A 660 -5.26 13.39 33.18
N ALA A 661 -5.25 13.55 31.84
CA ALA A 661 -4.82 14.80 31.22
C ALA A 661 -5.73 15.98 31.61
N GLU A 662 -7.03 15.77 31.79
CA GLU A 662 -7.97 16.82 32.19
C GLU A 662 -7.65 17.37 33.59
N GLU A 663 -7.37 16.51 34.57
CA GLU A 663 -7.02 16.93 35.93
C GLU A 663 -5.66 17.64 35.98
N LEU A 664 -4.65 17.13 35.26
CA LEU A 664 -3.36 17.81 35.13
C LEU A 664 -3.51 19.22 34.53
N LEU A 665 -4.36 19.38 33.51
CA LEU A 665 -4.59 20.68 32.87
C LEU A 665 -5.45 21.62 33.73
N LYS A 666 -6.40 21.10 34.52
CA LYS A 666 -7.10 21.89 35.56
C LYS A 666 -6.12 22.41 36.61
N GLU A 667 -5.17 21.59 37.04
CA GLU A 667 -4.12 21.99 37.98
C GLU A 667 -3.22 23.10 37.40
N VAL A 668 -2.76 22.94 36.14
CA VAL A 668 -2.00 23.99 35.45
C VAL A 668 -2.79 25.29 35.35
N ILE A 669 -4.09 25.24 35.00
CA ILE A 669 -4.94 26.43 34.89
C ILE A 669 -5.23 27.07 36.25
N ALA A 670 -5.29 26.28 37.32
CA ALA A 670 -5.43 26.80 38.69
C ALA A 670 -4.15 27.49 39.18
N ALA A 671 -2.97 27.00 38.80
CA ALA A 671 -1.68 27.62 39.10
C ALA A 671 -1.38 28.84 38.20
N ASN A 672 -1.73 28.76 36.91
CA ASN A 672 -1.50 29.80 35.90
C ASN A 672 -2.76 30.05 35.04
N PRO A 673 -3.68 30.94 35.49
CA PRO A 673 -4.87 31.33 34.73
C PRO A 673 -4.60 32.10 33.42
N ALA A 674 -3.34 32.38 33.08
CA ALA A 674 -2.93 33.02 31.83
C ALA A 674 -2.30 32.04 30.82
N SER A 675 -2.21 30.74 31.13
CA SER A 675 -1.60 29.73 30.27
C SER A 675 -2.48 29.37 29.07
N ALA A 676 -2.34 30.12 27.97
CA ALA A 676 -3.06 29.88 26.71
C ALA A 676 -2.88 28.43 26.21
N CYS A 677 -1.68 27.87 26.35
CA CYS A 677 -1.37 26.50 25.95
C CYS A 677 -2.10 25.45 26.82
N ALA A 678 -2.28 25.70 28.12
CA ALA A 678 -3.09 24.83 28.97
C ALA A 678 -4.59 24.90 28.62
N PHE A 679 -5.12 26.09 28.31
CA PHE A 679 -6.48 26.24 27.80
C PHE A 679 -6.68 25.55 26.44
N TYR A 680 -5.72 25.67 25.51
CA TYR A 680 -5.75 24.96 24.22
C TYR A 680 -5.75 23.44 24.42
N ASN A 681 -4.81 22.90 25.20
CA ASN A 681 -4.74 21.45 25.43
C ASN A 681 -5.95 20.92 26.21
N LEU A 682 -6.53 21.72 27.12
CA LEU A 682 -7.80 21.36 27.77
C LEU A 682 -8.95 21.36 26.75
N GLY A 683 -8.97 22.28 25.79
CA GLY A 683 -9.85 22.24 24.63
C GLY A 683 -9.69 20.93 23.82
N VAL A 684 -8.45 20.49 23.57
CA VAL A 684 -8.14 19.22 22.89
C VAL A 684 -8.62 18.00 23.68
N VAL A 685 -8.47 17.99 25.01
CA VAL A 685 -9.01 16.94 25.89
C VAL A 685 -10.54 16.91 25.82
N LEU A 686 -11.19 18.07 26.00
CA LEU A 686 -12.66 18.17 25.99
C LEU A 686 -13.24 17.81 24.62
N GLU A 687 -12.59 18.18 23.53
CA GLU A 687 -12.96 17.80 22.16
C GLU A 687 -12.87 16.28 21.95
N LYS A 688 -11.77 15.65 22.37
CA LYS A 688 -11.58 14.18 22.33
C LYS A 688 -12.59 13.46 23.21
N SER A 689 -12.92 14.02 24.37
CA SER A 689 -13.96 13.54 25.30
C SER A 689 -15.40 13.90 24.85
N GLY A 690 -15.59 14.51 23.67
CA GLY A 690 -16.91 14.86 23.13
C GLY A 690 -17.64 16.02 23.81
N ARG A 691 -17.02 16.70 24.79
CA ARG A 691 -17.55 17.83 25.56
C ARG A 691 -17.39 19.16 24.80
N LEU A 692 -17.96 19.20 23.60
CA LEU A 692 -17.72 20.26 22.60
C LEU A 692 -17.99 21.69 23.11
N ALA A 693 -19.13 21.93 23.78
CA ALA A 693 -19.47 23.27 24.31
C ALA A 693 -18.54 23.75 25.43
N GLU A 694 -17.80 22.84 26.09
CA GLU A 694 -16.74 23.21 27.02
C GLU A 694 -15.41 23.41 26.27
N ALA A 695 -15.11 22.58 25.26
CA ALA A 695 -13.95 22.74 24.40
C ALA A 695 -13.95 24.10 23.68
N GLU A 696 -15.11 24.51 23.16
CA GLU A 696 -15.42 25.84 22.62
C GLU A 696 -14.98 26.95 23.58
N GLN A 697 -15.45 26.91 24.84
CA GLN A 697 -15.09 27.88 25.87
C GLN A 697 -13.58 27.90 26.18
N ARG A 698 -12.89 26.75 26.13
CA ARG A 698 -11.44 26.70 26.40
C ARG A 698 -10.60 27.14 25.22
N TYR A 699 -10.96 26.79 23.98
CA TYR A 699 -10.34 27.34 22.77
C TYR A 699 -10.59 28.85 22.64
N GLY A 700 -11.82 29.31 22.91
CA GLY A 700 -12.14 30.74 23.00
C GLY A 700 -11.36 31.46 24.09
N LYS A 701 -11.13 30.82 25.25
CA LYS A 701 -10.29 31.40 26.32
C LYS A 701 -8.80 31.40 25.98
N ALA A 702 -8.30 30.40 25.25
CA ALA A 702 -6.95 30.40 24.69
C ALA A 702 -6.78 31.55 23.67
N LEU A 703 -7.75 31.74 22.76
CA LEU A 703 -7.75 32.83 21.78
C LEU A 703 -7.94 34.22 22.40
N ALA A 704 -8.52 34.32 23.59
CA ALA A 704 -8.57 35.56 24.37
C ALA A 704 -7.24 35.89 25.08
N LEU A 705 -6.30 34.95 25.11
CA LEU A 705 -4.94 35.10 25.66
C LEU A 705 -3.89 35.23 24.54
N ASP A 706 -4.03 34.46 23.45
CA ASP A 706 -3.30 34.64 22.18
C ASP A 706 -4.28 34.67 20.97
N PRO A 707 -4.65 35.86 20.46
CA PRO A 707 -5.53 36.00 19.30
C PRO A 707 -4.97 35.49 17.96
N HIS A 708 -3.69 35.08 17.90
CA HIS A 708 -2.98 34.68 16.69
C HIS A 708 -2.63 33.18 16.62
N ASP A 709 -3.03 32.36 17.62
CA ASP A 709 -2.82 30.91 17.53
C ASP A 709 -3.70 30.29 16.43
N VAL A 710 -3.05 30.00 15.30
CA VAL A 710 -3.62 29.32 14.13
C VAL A 710 -4.22 27.96 14.50
N ASN A 711 -3.66 27.24 15.48
CA ASN A 711 -4.19 25.95 15.92
C ASN A 711 -5.49 26.15 16.70
N ALA A 712 -5.52 27.06 17.68
CA ALA A 712 -6.74 27.39 18.40
C ALA A 712 -7.84 27.96 17.48
N LEU A 713 -7.50 28.78 16.48
CA LEU A 713 -8.46 29.23 15.45
C LEU A 713 -9.01 28.04 14.64
N ALA A 714 -8.14 27.17 14.13
CA ALA A 714 -8.54 26.00 13.34
C ALA A 714 -9.34 24.96 14.16
N LYS A 715 -9.07 24.88 15.47
CA LYS A 715 -9.76 24.01 16.42
C LYS A 715 -11.09 24.57 16.88
N LEU A 716 -11.19 25.86 17.21
CA LEU A 716 -12.47 26.49 17.50
C LEU A 716 -13.36 26.41 16.26
N GLY A 717 -12.85 26.74 15.07
CA GLY A 717 -13.60 26.57 13.81
C GLY A 717 -14.09 25.14 13.58
N TYR A 718 -13.34 24.11 13.97
CA TYR A 718 -13.80 22.72 13.95
C TYR A 718 -14.91 22.43 14.99
N VAL A 719 -14.82 22.98 16.19
CA VAL A 719 -15.85 22.83 17.24
C VAL A 719 -17.15 23.55 16.84
N GLU A 720 -17.08 24.78 16.35
CA GLU A 720 -18.21 25.54 15.78
C GLU A 720 -18.87 24.77 14.63
N ALA A 721 -18.06 24.18 13.74
CA ALA A 721 -18.54 23.31 12.66
C ALA A 721 -19.13 21.96 13.14
N ARG A 722 -18.98 21.61 14.42
CA ARG A 722 -19.68 20.47 15.05
C ARG A 722 -20.87 20.88 15.89
N ALA A 723 -20.90 22.11 16.43
CA ALA A 723 -22.09 22.74 16.97
C ALA A 723 -23.12 23.00 15.86
N GLY A 724 -22.67 23.38 14.66
CA GLY A 724 -23.49 23.72 13.50
C GLY A 724 -23.49 25.20 13.15
N GLU A 725 -22.72 26.02 13.87
CA GLU A 725 -22.55 27.46 13.63
C GLU A 725 -21.57 27.71 12.47
N PHE A 726 -21.92 27.17 11.30
CA PHE A 726 -20.99 27.04 10.18
C PHE A 726 -20.50 28.40 9.62
N GLU A 727 -21.26 29.50 9.75
CA GLU A 727 -20.78 30.84 9.38
C GLU A 727 -19.68 31.33 10.34
N ALA A 728 -19.85 31.12 11.65
CA ALA A 728 -18.83 31.45 12.66
C ALA A 728 -17.58 30.58 12.46
N ALA A 729 -17.77 29.29 12.18
CA ALA A 729 -16.71 28.38 11.80
C ALA A 729 -15.93 28.89 10.57
N ARG A 730 -16.62 29.34 9.51
CA ARG A 730 -15.98 29.83 8.27
C ARG A 730 -15.06 31.02 8.57
N GLY A 731 -15.57 32.03 9.28
CA GLY A 731 -14.79 33.23 9.63
C GLY A 731 -13.56 32.96 10.52
N LEU A 732 -13.60 31.94 11.39
CA LEU A 732 -12.44 31.50 12.17
C LEU A 732 -11.38 30.81 11.31
N LEU A 733 -11.81 30.02 10.32
CA LEU A 733 -10.93 29.25 9.44
C LEU A 733 -10.30 30.13 8.35
N GLU A 734 -11.05 31.09 7.81
CA GLU A 734 -10.54 32.17 6.96
C GLU A 734 -9.46 32.98 7.70
N ARG A 735 -9.68 33.34 8.98
CA ARG A 735 -8.67 34.00 9.83
C ARG A 735 -7.43 33.14 10.07
N ALA A 736 -7.58 31.83 10.29
CA ALA A 736 -6.44 30.93 10.44
C ALA A 736 -5.58 30.90 9.17
N LEU A 737 -6.21 30.81 7.99
CA LEU A 737 -5.52 30.81 6.69
C LEU A 737 -4.93 32.17 6.30
N ALA A 738 -5.45 33.28 6.84
CA ALA A 738 -4.84 34.60 6.69
C ALA A 738 -3.54 34.75 7.49
N LEU A 739 -3.37 33.99 8.57
CA LEU A 739 -2.16 33.97 9.41
C LEU A 739 -1.15 32.89 9.00
N ASP A 740 -1.61 31.78 8.43
CA ASP A 740 -0.80 30.73 7.82
C ASP A 740 -1.56 30.12 6.60
N PRO A 741 -1.28 30.61 5.37
CA PRO A 741 -1.95 30.13 4.16
C PRO A 741 -1.74 28.63 3.87
N ASP A 742 -0.70 28.01 4.43
CA ASP A 742 -0.39 26.59 4.23
C ASP A 742 -0.90 25.68 5.35
N HIS A 743 -1.69 26.22 6.29
CA HIS A 743 -2.26 25.47 7.40
C HIS A 743 -3.33 24.45 6.98
N ARG A 744 -2.88 23.25 6.55
CA ARG A 744 -3.70 22.15 6.03
C ARG A 744 -4.96 21.84 6.86
N ILE A 745 -4.87 21.88 8.19
CA ILE A 745 -6.03 21.58 9.05
C ILE A 745 -7.13 22.63 8.89
N ALA A 746 -6.78 23.91 8.80
CA ALA A 746 -7.76 24.98 8.58
C ALA A 746 -8.40 24.86 7.19
N ARG A 747 -7.61 24.55 6.15
CA ARG A 747 -8.07 24.36 4.77
C ARG A 747 -9.10 23.22 4.66
N ASN A 748 -8.76 22.04 5.20
CA ASN A 748 -9.67 20.87 5.19
C ASN A 748 -10.97 21.13 5.99
N ASN A 749 -10.87 21.84 7.12
CA ASN A 749 -12.04 22.20 7.92
C ASN A 749 -12.93 23.22 7.19
N LEU A 750 -12.34 24.15 6.43
CA LEU A 750 -13.04 25.16 5.64
C LEU A 750 -13.87 24.51 4.52
N GLU A 751 -13.28 23.56 3.78
CA GLU A 751 -13.98 22.77 2.76
C GLU A 751 -15.18 22.00 3.34
N TYR A 752 -15.04 21.43 4.55
CA TYR A 752 -16.15 20.78 5.27
C TYR A 752 -17.23 21.79 5.68
N VAL A 753 -16.85 22.95 6.22
CA VAL A 753 -17.78 24.02 6.60
C VAL A 753 -18.57 24.54 5.40
N ASP A 754 -17.91 24.80 4.27
CA ASP A 754 -18.56 25.23 3.04
C ASP A 754 -19.48 24.15 2.47
N ALA A 755 -19.21 22.86 2.72
CA ALA A 755 -20.12 21.77 2.38
C ALA A 755 -21.30 21.64 3.37
N LYS A 756 -21.23 22.25 4.57
CA LYS A 756 -22.24 22.13 5.65
C LYS A 756 -23.07 23.38 5.91
N LEU A 757 -22.63 24.57 5.48
CA LEU A 757 -23.52 25.71 5.18
C LEU A 757 -24.63 25.34 4.18
N LYS A 758 -24.47 24.19 3.50
CA LYS A 758 -25.42 23.59 2.56
C LYS A 758 -26.28 22.47 3.22
N GLY A 759 -26.22 22.22 4.55
CA GLY A 759 -27.24 21.46 5.35
C GLY A 759 -26.79 20.66 6.62
N ALA A 760 -27.69 20.50 7.62
CA ALA A 760 -27.52 19.81 8.94
C ALA A 760 -28.66 18.75 9.24
N HIS A 761 -29.00 18.20 10.44
CA HIS A 761 -28.65 18.31 11.90
C HIS A 761 -29.09 17.00 12.67
N PRO A 762 -28.76 16.75 13.99
CA PRO A 762 -29.02 15.45 14.68
C PRO A 762 -29.65 15.43 16.12
N ARG A 763 -30.30 14.31 16.54
CA ARG A 763 -30.11 13.49 17.81
C ARG A 763 -31.24 12.45 18.11
N ARG A 764 -30.99 11.11 18.05
CA ARG A 764 -31.54 10.01 18.93
C ARG A 764 -31.53 8.59 18.29
N LEU A 765 -31.48 7.58 19.19
CA LEU A 765 -31.47 6.09 19.07
C LEU A 765 -32.58 5.43 18.25
N ASP A 766 -32.78 5.88 17.02
CA ASP A 766 -33.68 5.19 16.08
C ASP A 766 -32.95 4.18 15.19
N LEU A 767 -31.60 4.22 15.06
CA LEU A 767 -30.83 3.36 14.13
C LEU A 767 -29.56 2.70 14.74
N THR A 768 -29.52 1.37 14.73
CA THR A 768 -28.36 0.52 15.11
C THR A 768 -27.64 -0.01 13.86
N LEU A 769 -26.30 -0.08 13.90
CA LEU A 769 -25.46 -0.80 12.93
C LEU A 769 -25.04 -2.19 13.46
N ASN A 770 -25.22 -3.25 12.67
CA ASN A 770 -24.75 -4.60 12.98
C ASN A 770 -23.66 -5.05 11.98
N MET A 771 -22.57 -5.66 12.48
CA MET A 771 -21.47 -6.21 11.66
C MET A 771 -20.98 -7.56 12.21
N ILE A 772 -20.35 -8.38 11.34
CA ILE A 772 -19.53 -9.54 11.72
C ILE A 772 -18.09 -9.24 11.30
N VAL A 773 -17.11 -9.67 12.09
CA VAL A 773 -15.68 -9.49 11.80
C VAL A 773 -14.86 -10.73 12.09
N ARG A 774 -13.72 -10.84 11.40
CA ARG A 774 -12.61 -11.74 11.71
C ARG A 774 -11.34 -11.30 10.99
N ASP A 775 -10.33 -10.87 11.75
CA ASP A 775 -9.04 -10.45 11.20
C ASP A 775 -9.18 -9.25 10.22
N GLU A 776 -10.01 -8.28 10.64
CA GLU A 776 -10.52 -7.13 9.88
C GLU A 776 -10.00 -5.76 10.37
N GLU A 777 -8.90 -5.71 11.15
CA GLU A 777 -8.41 -4.47 11.78
C GLU A 777 -8.36 -3.29 10.80
N ARG A 778 -7.76 -3.51 9.62
CA ARG A 778 -7.62 -2.48 8.58
C ARG A 778 -8.98 -2.02 8.06
N ASN A 779 -9.89 -2.95 7.82
CA ASN A 779 -11.21 -2.68 7.27
C ASN A 779 -12.09 -1.89 8.25
N LEU A 780 -11.99 -2.14 9.55
CA LEU A 780 -12.65 -1.31 10.57
C LEU A 780 -12.04 0.11 10.66
N ARG A 781 -10.71 0.24 10.59
CA ARG A 781 -10.03 1.55 10.59
C ARG A 781 -10.38 2.40 9.36
N GLU A 782 -10.55 1.79 8.20
CA GLU A 782 -10.90 2.50 6.95
C GLU A 782 -12.41 2.73 6.77
N GLY A 783 -13.23 1.71 7.04
CA GLY A 783 -14.66 1.69 6.71
C GLY A 783 -15.60 2.11 7.84
N LEU A 784 -15.40 1.60 9.05
CA LEU A 784 -16.28 1.87 10.20
C LEU A 784 -15.95 3.22 10.86
N ALA A 785 -14.67 3.54 11.04
CA ALA A 785 -14.23 4.76 11.73
C ALA A 785 -14.87 6.08 11.21
N PRO A 786 -15.01 6.36 9.90
CA PRO A 786 -15.63 7.59 9.41
C PRO A 786 -17.16 7.67 9.59
N ILE A 787 -17.83 6.56 9.95
CA ILE A 787 -19.31 6.48 10.02
C ILE A 787 -19.86 6.04 11.37
N ALA A 788 -19.07 5.43 12.26
CA ALA A 788 -19.53 4.87 13.54
C ALA A 788 -20.36 5.87 14.36
N ALA A 789 -19.85 7.10 14.52
CA ALA A 789 -20.51 8.19 15.27
C ALA A 789 -21.74 8.80 14.56
N LEU A 790 -22.14 8.29 13.39
CA LEU A 790 -23.34 8.71 12.66
C LEU A 790 -24.52 7.77 12.89
N PHE A 791 -24.25 6.53 13.31
CA PHE A 791 -25.24 5.60 13.88
C PHE A 791 -25.45 5.92 15.36
N ASP A 792 -26.56 5.48 15.94
CA ASP A 792 -26.83 5.71 17.37
C ASP A 792 -26.29 4.59 18.27
N GLU A 793 -26.12 3.39 17.69
CA GLU A 793 -25.56 2.20 18.32
C GLU A 793 -24.81 1.39 17.26
N THR A 794 -23.71 0.74 17.63
CA THR A 794 -23.00 -0.23 16.77
C THR A 794 -22.73 -1.52 17.55
N VAL A 795 -23.05 -2.66 16.95
CA VAL A 795 -22.83 -4.01 17.50
C VAL A 795 -21.97 -4.81 16.52
N VAL A 796 -20.86 -5.37 17.01
CA VAL A 796 -19.87 -6.12 16.23
C VAL A 796 -19.75 -7.53 16.81
N VAL A 797 -19.88 -8.55 15.96
CA VAL A 797 -19.66 -9.95 16.37
C VAL A 797 -18.32 -10.43 15.82
N ASP A 798 -17.34 -10.58 16.71
CA ASP A 798 -16.08 -11.26 16.41
C ASP A 798 -16.28 -12.77 16.37
N THR A 799 -15.81 -13.41 15.29
CA THR A 799 -15.89 -14.86 15.10
C THR A 799 -14.58 -15.61 15.38
N GLY A 800 -13.54 -14.91 15.85
CA GLY A 800 -12.28 -15.52 16.29
C GLY A 800 -11.01 -14.86 15.73
N SER A 801 -10.95 -13.53 15.71
CA SER A 801 -9.78 -12.75 15.27
C SER A 801 -8.53 -13.02 16.13
N SER A 802 -7.35 -12.99 15.50
CA SER A 802 -6.02 -13.05 16.10
C SER A 802 -5.24 -11.73 16.01
N ASP A 803 -5.68 -10.78 15.18
CA ASP A 803 -5.20 -9.39 15.13
C ASP A 803 -5.88 -8.48 16.18
N SER A 804 -5.68 -7.16 16.10
CA SER A 804 -6.31 -6.17 16.98
C SER A 804 -7.72 -5.72 16.54
N THR A 805 -8.46 -6.54 15.79
CA THR A 805 -9.84 -6.23 15.34
C THR A 805 -10.78 -5.85 16.48
N ARG A 806 -10.68 -6.53 17.64
CA ARG A 806 -11.57 -6.31 18.78
C ARG A 806 -11.31 -4.95 19.41
N GLU A 807 -10.04 -4.67 19.68
CA GLU A 807 -9.53 -3.45 20.28
C GLU A 807 -9.84 -2.23 19.39
N VAL A 808 -9.76 -2.39 18.07
CA VAL A 808 -10.21 -1.38 17.12
C VAL A 808 -11.72 -1.16 17.20
N ALA A 809 -12.55 -2.21 17.13
CA ALA A 809 -14.01 -2.07 17.24
C ALA A 809 -14.45 -1.41 18.55
N GLU A 810 -13.86 -1.81 19.68
CA GLU A 810 -14.11 -1.21 21.00
C GLU A 810 -13.67 0.27 21.04
N SER A 811 -12.51 0.61 20.48
CA SER A 811 -12.04 2.00 20.40
C SER A 811 -12.90 2.93 19.52
N LEU A 812 -13.68 2.36 18.59
CA LEU A 812 -14.67 3.07 17.77
C LEU A 812 -16.05 3.16 18.46
N GLY A 813 -16.18 2.66 19.69
CA GLY A 813 -17.43 2.70 20.47
C GLY A 813 -18.43 1.60 20.14
N ALA A 814 -18.02 0.53 19.44
CA ALA A 814 -18.89 -0.60 19.16
C ALA A 814 -19.00 -1.54 20.38
N THR A 815 -20.18 -2.13 20.58
CA THR A 815 -20.36 -3.26 21.50
C THR A 815 -19.84 -4.53 20.83
N VAL A 816 -18.68 -5.02 21.25
CA VAL A 816 -18.07 -6.25 20.71
C VAL A 816 -18.59 -7.48 21.46
N LEU A 817 -19.03 -8.48 20.68
CA LEU A 817 -19.53 -9.76 21.14
C LEU A 817 -18.65 -10.86 20.56
N ARG A 818 -18.34 -11.91 21.35
CA ARG A 818 -17.55 -13.06 20.89
C ARG A 818 -18.47 -14.23 20.52
N HIS A 819 -18.24 -14.83 19.36
CA HIS A 819 -18.90 -16.04 18.90
C HIS A 819 -17.84 -17.02 18.37
N GLN A 820 -17.97 -18.32 18.65
CA GLN A 820 -17.04 -19.31 18.12
C GLN A 820 -17.44 -19.65 16.68
N TRP A 821 -16.55 -19.45 15.71
CA TRP A 821 -16.82 -19.83 14.32
C TRP A 821 -17.24 -21.30 14.20
N ASN A 822 -18.40 -21.54 13.59
CA ASN A 822 -19.05 -22.85 13.49
C ASN A 822 -19.56 -23.16 12.06
N ASP A 823 -18.93 -22.58 11.04
CA ASP A 823 -19.28 -22.73 9.61
C ASP A 823 -20.64 -22.10 9.21
N ASN A 824 -21.20 -21.16 9.99
CA ASN A 824 -22.52 -20.55 9.74
C ASN A 824 -22.55 -19.01 9.97
N PHE A 825 -22.67 -18.22 8.89
CA PHE A 825 -22.76 -16.75 8.99
C PHE A 825 -24.07 -16.25 9.62
N ALA A 826 -25.20 -16.90 9.37
CA ALA A 826 -26.48 -16.49 9.92
C ALA A 826 -26.53 -16.58 11.46
N GLU A 827 -25.84 -17.53 12.07
CA GLU A 827 -25.77 -17.62 13.54
C GLU A 827 -25.05 -16.41 14.15
N ALA A 828 -23.94 -15.97 13.57
CA ALA A 828 -23.26 -14.74 13.98
C ALA A 828 -24.12 -13.48 13.75
N ARG A 829 -24.83 -13.34 12.61
CA ARG A 829 -25.78 -12.21 12.42
C ARG A 829 -26.89 -12.22 13.47
N ASN A 830 -27.40 -13.41 13.81
CA ASN A 830 -28.43 -13.60 14.83
C ASN A 830 -27.90 -13.32 16.26
N VAL A 831 -26.60 -13.46 16.54
CA VAL A 831 -25.99 -12.96 17.80
C VAL A 831 -26.06 -11.44 17.85
N ALA A 832 -25.71 -10.74 16.77
CA ALA A 832 -25.76 -9.27 16.73
C ALA A 832 -27.20 -8.75 16.95
N LEU A 833 -28.16 -9.31 16.19
CA LEU A 833 -29.57 -8.93 16.21
C LEU A 833 -30.20 -9.03 17.61
N ARG A 834 -29.83 -10.04 18.42
CA ARG A 834 -30.32 -10.20 19.80
C ARG A 834 -29.81 -9.14 20.79
N HIS A 835 -28.81 -8.34 20.43
CA HIS A 835 -28.23 -7.31 21.28
C HIS A 835 -28.49 -5.87 20.78
N SER A 836 -29.09 -5.72 19.60
CA SER A 836 -29.47 -4.44 18.99
C SER A 836 -30.69 -3.81 19.69
N LYS A 837 -30.60 -2.52 20.05
CA LYS A 837 -31.61 -1.79 20.83
C LYS A 837 -32.36 -0.72 20.03
N GLY A 838 -31.79 -0.24 18.92
CA GLY A 838 -32.43 0.74 18.04
C GLY A 838 -33.69 0.18 17.36
N LYS A 839 -34.62 1.07 16.98
CA LYS A 839 -35.86 0.67 16.27
C LYS A 839 -35.62 0.16 14.85
N TRP A 840 -34.47 0.49 14.28
CA TRP A 840 -34.04 0.11 12.95
C TRP A 840 -32.67 -0.54 13.00
N ILE A 841 -32.50 -1.60 12.21
CA ILE A 841 -31.23 -2.27 11.97
C ILE A 841 -30.73 -1.85 10.60
N PHE A 842 -29.52 -1.28 10.56
CA PHE A 842 -28.66 -1.28 9.39
C PHE A 842 -27.61 -2.38 9.55
N TRP A 843 -27.13 -2.98 8.47
CA TRP A 843 -26.01 -3.93 8.55
C TRP A 843 -25.02 -3.74 7.41
N LEU A 844 -23.74 -3.92 7.73
CA LEU A 844 -22.62 -3.81 6.81
C LEU A 844 -21.67 -5.00 6.99
N ASP A 845 -20.87 -5.22 5.96
CA ASP A 845 -19.69 -6.07 5.98
C ASP A 845 -18.44 -5.22 6.24
N ALA A 846 -17.35 -5.81 6.72
CA ALA A 846 -16.14 -5.05 7.07
C ALA A 846 -15.48 -4.40 5.83
N ASP A 847 -15.62 -5.05 4.68
CA ASP A 847 -15.20 -4.60 3.36
C ASP A 847 -16.24 -3.74 2.61
N ASP A 848 -17.33 -3.33 3.26
CA ASP A 848 -18.18 -2.23 2.79
C ASP A 848 -17.57 -0.85 3.13
N ARG A 849 -17.97 0.18 2.37
CA ARG A 849 -17.65 1.59 2.57
C ARG A 849 -18.90 2.44 2.32
N LEU A 850 -19.16 3.39 3.21
CA LEU A 850 -20.34 4.25 3.19
C LEU A 850 -19.94 5.71 3.37
N GLU A 851 -20.46 6.62 2.55
CA GLU A 851 -20.20 8.06 2.71
C GLU A 851 -20.94 8.63 3.93
N PRO A 852 -20.34 9.52 4.74
CA PRO A 852 -21.03 10.19 5.85
C PRO A 852 -22.36 10.88 5.48
N LYS A 853 -22.52 11.30 4.22
CA LYS A 853 -23.76 11.88 3.68
C LYS A 853 -24.90 10.85 3.60
N ALA A 854 -24.60 9.59 3.28
CA ALA A 854 -25.59 8.52 3.16
C ALA A 854 -26.33 8.25 4.48
N VAL A 855 -25.63 8.29 5.62
CA VAL A 855 -26.26 8.12 6.94
C VAL A 855 -27.23 9.27 7.27
N GLN A 856 -26.97 10.48 6.75
CA GLN A 856 -27.92 11.60 6.86
C GLN A 856 -29.17 11.38 5.99
N THR A 857 -29.03 10.73 4.84
CA THR A 857 -30.15 10.29 3.99
C THR A 857 -30.95 9.15 4.65
N LEU A 858 -30.30 8.14 5.24
CA LEU A 858 -30.95 7.08 6.02
C LEU A 858 -31.86 7.65 7.12
N ARG A 859 -31.34 8.60 7.91
CA ARG A 859 -32.13 9.27 8.97
C ARG A 859 -33.30 10.07 8.41
N LYS A 860 -33.15 10.76 7.27
CA LYS A 860 -34.25 11.44 6.57
C LYS A 860 -35.32 10.48 6.03
N PHE A 861 -34.94 9.27 5.61
CA PHE A 861 -35.87 8.23 5.21
C PHE A 861 -36.66 7.71 6.42
N ILE A 862 -35.96 7.31 7.49
CA ILE A 862 -36.56 6.80 8.74
C ILE A 862 -37.54 7.82 9.35
N ALA A 863 -37.21 9.12 9.31
CA ALA A 863 -38.07 10.20 9.81
C ALA A 863 -39.41 10.36 9.04
N ARG A 864 -39.58 9.73 7.87
CA ARG A 864 -40.86 9.68 7.14
C ARG A 864 -41.83 8.63 7.69
N GLY A 865 -41.40 7.78 8.63
CA GLY A 865 -42.26 6.87 9.41
C GLY A 865 -42.68 5.57 8.72
N THR A 866 -42.18 5.26 7.52
CA THR A 866 -42.56 4.07 6.75
C THR A 866 -41.85 2.82 7.28
N ALA A 867 -42.55 1.94 8.00
CA ALA A 867 -41.97 0.75 8.65
C ALA A 867 -41.72 -0.43 7.67
N CYS A 868 -40.80 -0.23 6.73
CA CYS A 868 -40.49 -1.12 5.60
C CYS A 868 -39.02 -1.61 5.63
N GLY A 869 -38.73 -2.75 5.00
CA GLY A 869 -37.37 -3.18 4.68
C GLY A 869 -36.89 -2.49 3.41
N VAL A 870 -35.65 -2.01 3.38
CA VAL A 870 -35.13 -1.17 2.29
C VAL A 870 -33.90 -1.78 1.64
N PHE A 871 -33.98 -1.92 0.32
CA PHE A 871 -32.87 -2.30 -0.55
C PHE A 871 -32.13 -1.05 -1.05
N PHE A 872 -30.81 -1.09 -1.04
CA PHE A 872 -29.92 -0.03 -1.50
C PHE A 872 -29.02 -0.55 -2.62
N PRO A 873 -28.64 0.31 -3.59
CA PRO A 873 -27.56 -0.02 -4.50
C PRO A 873 -26.26 -0.26 -3.74
N LEU A 874 -25.57 -1.33 -4.12
CA LEU A 874 -24.26 -1.75 -3.69
C LEU A 874 -23.39 -1.83 -4.95
N ASP A 875 -22.43 -0.91 -5.08
CA ASP A 875 -21.45 -0.90 -6.16
C ASP A 875 -20.21 -1.68 -5.72
N SER A 876 -19.97 -2.84 -6.34
CA SER A 876 -18.69 -3.53 -6.25
C SER A 876 -17.76 -3.05 -7.37
N GLU A 877 -16.53 -2.71 -7.03
CA GLU A 877 -15.44 -2.62 -8.02
C GLU A 877 -14.88 -4.04 -8.21
N ILE A 878 -14.96 -4.59 -9.44
CA ILE A 878 -14.56 -5.97 -9.75
C ILE A 878 -13.30 -5.98 -10.63
N GLY A 879 -12.28 -6.71 -10.18
CA GLY A 879 -11.01 -6.89 -10.89
C GLY A 879 -10.13 -5.63 -10.93
N ARG A 880 -8.97 -5.72 -11.59
CA ARG A 880 -7.96 -4.64 -11.68
C ARG A 880 -8.33 -3.48 -12.62
N GLY A 881 -9.59 -3.05 -12.58
CA GLY A 881 -10.04 -1.74 -13.03
C GLY A 881 -11.20 -1.74 -14.03
N ARG A 882 -12.20 -0.89 -13.72
CA ARG A 882 -13.23 -0.28 -14.61
C ARG A 882 -14.59 -0.97 -14.77
N ALA A 883 -14.84 -2.14 -14.15
CA ALA A 883 -16.22 -2.62 -13.98
C ALA A 883 -16.76 -2.18 -12.59
N GLN A 884 -17.62 -1.16 -12.57
CA GLN A 884 -18.49 -0.88 -11.42
C GLN A 884 -19.79 -1.64 -11.62
N VAL A 885 -20.14 -2.51 -10.68
CA VAL A 885 -21.27 -3.43 -10.87
C VAL A 885 -22.26 -3.29 -9.73
N ARG A 886 -23.52 -3.00 -10.07
CA ARG A 886 -24.54 -2.49 -9.14
C ARG A 886 -25.60 -3.54 -8.83
N ASN A 887 -25.58 -4.05 -7.60
CA ASN A 887 -26.63 -4.92 -7.04
C ASN A 887 -27.56 -4.13 -6.11
N TYR A 888 -28.77 -4.60 -5.86
CA TYR A 888 -29.61 -4.07 -4.77
C TYR A 888 -29.65 -5.06 -3.60
N THR A 889 -29.19 -4.62 -2.42
CA THR A 889 -29.13 -5.45 -1.20
C THR A 889 -29.97 -4.85 -0.09
N LEU A 890 -30.76 -5.67 0.60
CA LEU A 890 -31.57 -5.24 1.74
C LEU A 890 -30.64 -4.94 2.92
N ARG A 891 -30.38 -3.65 3.19
CA ARG A 891 -29.41 -3.21 4.21
C ARG A 891 -30.06 -2.52 5.42
N LEU A 892 -31.30 -2.03 5.30
CA LEU A 892 -32.08 -1.42 6.40
C LEU A 892 -33.39 -2.19 6.64
N PHE A 893 -33.78 -2.41 7.90
CA PHE A 893 -35.11 -2.95 8.27
C PHE A 893 -35.52 -2.60 9.70
N PRO A 894 -36.82 -2.59 10.06
CA PRO A 894 -37.27 -2.37 11.43
C PRO A 894 -36.86 -3.54 12.34
N ASN A 895 -36.41 -3.22 13.55
CA ASN A 895 -36.02 -4.20 14.57
C ASN A 895 -37.26 -4.82 15.22
N LYS A 896 -37.52 -6.11 14.97
CA LYS A 896 -38.57 -6.90 15.64
C LYS A 896 -37.99 -8.23 16.14
N SER A 897 -38.51 -8.75 17.25
CA SER A 897 -37.93 -9.91 17.95
C SER A 897 -38.19 -11.26 17.26
N GLU A 898 -39.15 -11.32 16.33
CA GLU A 898 -39.44 -12.49 15.49
C GLU A 898 -38.50 -12.65 14.27
N LEU A 899 -37.65 -11.66 13.99
CA LEU A 899 -36.75 -11.68 12.83
C LEU A 899 -35.56 -12.62 13.04
N LYS A 900 -35.13 -13.28 11.96
CA LYS A 900 -33.97 -14.18 11.96
C LYS A 900 -33.31 -14.32 10.60
N TRP A 901 -31.99 -14.33 10.60
CA TRP A 901 -31.14 -14.70 9.48
C TRP A 901 -31.17 -16.21 9.24
N GLN A 902 -31.09 -16.62 7.98
CA GLN A 902 -31.23 -18.02 7.52
C GLN A 902 -30.24 -18.31 6.37
N GLY A 903 -29.73 -19.55 6.32
CA GLY A 903 -28.69 -20.00 5.37
C GLY A 903 -27.29 -19.90 5.97
N ALA A 904 -26.45 -20.92 5.79
CA ALA A 904 -25.09 -20.94 6.35
C ALA A 904 -24.13 -19.98 5.61
N VAL A 905 -24.42 -19.71 4.34
CA VAL A 905 -23.74 -18.78 3.42
C VAL A 905 -24.80 -18.08 2.57
N HIS A 906 -24.53 -16.82 2.18
CA HIS A 906 -25.49 -15.93 1.52
C HIS A 906 -26.75 -15.75 2.38
N GLU A 907 -26.54 -15.39 3.65
CA GLU A 907 -27.58 -15.37 4.67
C GLU A 907 -28.69 -14.35 4.37
N GLN A 908 -29.94 -14.73 4.61
CA GLN A 908 -31.11 -13.89 4.32
C GLN A 908 -31.98 -13.64 5.55
N VAL A 909 -32.37 -12.37 5.74
CA VAL A 909 -33.42 -11.95 6.71
C VAL A 909 -34.79 -11.72 6.04
N VAL A 910 -34.82 -11.51 4.72
CA VAL A 910 -36.01 -11.12 3.91
C VAL A 910 -37.24 -11.98 4.22
N ARG A 911 -37.09 -13.32 4.28
CA ARG A 911 -38.20 -14.23 4.59
C ARG A 911 -38.86 -13.92 5.94
N SER A 912 -38.07 -13.62 6.97
CA SER A 912 -38.59 -13.30 8.30
C SER A 912 -39.27 -11.93 8.34
N LEU A 913 -38.82 -10.96 7.52
CA LEU A 913 -39.47 -9.65 7.37
C LEU A 913 -40.84 -9.77 6.71
N VAL A 914 -40.94 -10.54 5.61
CA VAL A 914 -42.22 -10.80 4.93
C VAL A 914 -43.19 -11.56 5.86
N SER A 915 -42.72 -12.59 6.57
CA SER A 915 -43.54 -13.28 7.59
C SER A 915 -43.96 -12.38 8.75
N ALA A 916 -43.17 -11.36 9.08
CA ALA A 916 -43.48 -10.36 10.10
C ALA A 916 -44.30 -9.16 9.56
N GLY A 917 -44.85 -9.24 8.34
CA GLY A 917 -45.68 -8.19 7.76
C GLY A 917 -44.94 -6.86 7.56
N VAL A 918 -43.69 -6.91 7.08
CA VAL A 918 -42.88 -5.73 6.75
C VAL A 918 -42.83 -5.56 5.23
N ASP A 919 -43.38 -4.46 4.73
CA ASP A 919 -43.31 -4.09 3.31
C ASP A 919 -41.85 -3.91 2.84
N LEU A 920 -41.56 -4.15 1.56
CA LEU A 920 -40.22 -4.06 0.99
C LEU A 920 -40.15 -2.99 -0.10
N VAL A 921 -39.14 -2.11 -0.05
CA VAL A 921 -38.97 -1.00 -0.99
C VAL A 921 -37.51 -0.81 -1.43
N ASN A 922 -37.32 -0.19 -2.60
CA ASN A 922 -36.01 0.21 -3.11
C ASN A 922 -35.75 1.69 -2.78
N CYS A 923 -34.54 2.02 -2.31
CA CYS A 923 -34.10 3.41 -2.08
C CYS A 923 -32.88 3.73 -2.97
N PRO A 924 -33.02 4.63 -3.97
CA PRO A 924 -31.92 5.00 -4.87
C PRO A 924 -31.06 6.18 -4.36
N ASP A 925 -31.41 6.78 -3.22
CA ASP A 925 -30.92 8.11 -2.80
C ASP A 925 -29.41 8.17 -2.46
N PHE A 926 -28.74 7.02 -2.29
CA PHE A 926 -27.28 6.88 -2.20
C PHE A 926 -26.85 5.45 -2.52
N THR A 927 -25.54 5.22 -2.70
CA THR A 927 -24.96 3.90 -2.98
C THR A 927 -23.93 3.52 -1.92
N ILE A 928 -23.95 2.25 -1.50
CA ILE A 928 -22.90 1.64 -0.68
C ILE A 928 -21.81 1.15 -1.64
N ARG A 929 -20.52 1.29 -1.30
CA ARG A 929 -19.43 0.73 -2.12
C ARG A 929 -18.82 -0.46 -1.42
N HIS A 930 -18.63 -1.57 -2.11
CA HIS A 930 -17.96 -2.75 -1.58
C HIS A 930 -16.54 -2.87 -2.18
N VAL A 931 -15.52 -2.96 -1.32
CA VAL A 931 -14.10 -3.00 -1.74
C VAL A 931 -13.46 -4.39 -1.63
N GLY A 932 -14.16 -5.36 -1.05
CA GLY A 932 -13.71 -6.75 -0.85
C GLY A 932 -13.60 -7.64 -2.10
N TYR A 933 -13.84 -7.08 -3.29
CA TYR A 933 -13.66 -7.73 -4.61
C TYR A 933 -12.44 -7.20 -5.40
N SER A 934 -11.51 -6.51 -4.73
CA SER A 934 -10.35 -5.85 -5.36
C SER A 934 -9.10 -6.72 -5.56
N ASP A 935 -9.04 -7.93 -4.99
CA ASP A 935 -8.06 -8.96 -5.34
C ASP A 935 -8.76 -10.28 -5.73
N ASP A 936 -8.52 -10.73 -6.96
CA ASP A 936 -9.17 -11.93 -7.53
C ASP A 936 -8.84 -13.21 -6.73
N GLU A 937 -7.71 -13.27 -6.02
CA GLU A 937 -7.37 -14.45 -5.22
C GLU A 937 -8.14 -14.49 -3.91
N GLU A 938 -8.26 -13.38 -3.17
CA GLU A 938 -9.14 -13.31 -2.01
C GLU A 938 -10.59 -13.62 -2.39
N VAL A 939 -11.05 -13.14 -3.55
CA VAL A 939 -12.38 -13.44 -4.12
C VAL A 939 -12.53 -14.92 -4.45
N LEU A 940 -11.54 -15.54 -5.08
CA LEU A 940 -11.56 -16.98 -5.38
C LEU A 940 -11.52 -17.81 -4.09
N ARG A 941 -10.73 -17.39 -3.09
CA ARG A 941 -10.62 -18.03 -1.77
C ARG A 941 -11.93 -17.94 -0.98
N LYS A 942 -12.59 -16.77 -0.98
CA LYS A 942 -13.95 -16.54 -0.46
C LYS A 942 -14.96 -17.45 -1.17
N ASN A 943 -14.94 -17.54 -2.51
CA ASN A 943 -15.86 -18.39 -3.29
C ASN A 943 -15.65 -19.89 -3.07
N LEU A 944 -14.41 -20.39 -3.07
CA LEU A 944 -14.11 -21.82 -2.83
C LEU A 944 -14.54 -22.26 -1.42
N ARG A 945 -14.35 -21.40 -0.40
CA ARG A 945 -14.91 -21.60 0.95
C ARG A 945 -16.44 -21.67 0.90
N ASN A 946 -17.08 -20.72 0.23
CA ASN A 946 -18.54 -20.64 0.13
C ASN A 946 -19.13 -21.89 -0.57
N LEU A 947 -18.54 -22.35 -1.68
CA LEU A 947 -18.93 -23.57 -2.38
C LEU A 947 -18.87 -24.81 -1.47
N LYS A 948 -17.79 -24.98 -0.69
CA LYS A 948 -17.66 -26.08 0.28
C LYS A 948 -18.79 -26.08 1.32
N LEU A 949 -19.17 -24.91 1.80
CA LEU A 949 -20.25 -24.75 2.79
C LEU A 949 -21.63 -24.99 2.17
N LEU A 950 -21.90 -24.42 0.99
CA LEU A 950 -23.15 -24.64 0.24
C LEU A 950 -23.34 -26.12 -0.14
N SER A 951 -22.29 -26.84 -0.55
CA SER A 951 -22.34 -28.29 -0.79
C SER A 951 -22.71 -29.08 0.47
N ARG A 952 -22.26 -28.63 1.65
CA ARG A 952 -22.60 -29.23 2.95
C ARG A 952 -24.03 -28.91 3.39
N GLU A 953 -24.56 -27.73 3.07
CA GLU A 953 -25.97 -27.41 3.32
C GLU A 953 -26.90 -28.14 2.34
N LEU A 954 -26.52 -28.29 1.07
CA LEU A 954 -27.25 -29.10 0.08
C LEU A 954 -27.38 -30.56 0.51
N ALA A 955 -26.33 -31.15 1.10
CA ALA A 955 -26.40 -32.52 1.63
C ALA A 955 -27.47 -32.70 2.72
N ASN A 956 -27.83 -31.63 3.44
CA ASN A 956 -28.91 -31.61 4.43
C ASN A 956 -30.28 -31.18 3.84
N ARG A 957 -30.28 -30.45 2.72
CA ARG A 957 -31.49 -29.95 2.02
C ARG A 957 -31.36 -30.11 0.50
N PRO A 958 -31.38 -31.34 -0.04
CA PRO A 958 -31.02 -31.61 -1.44
C PRO A 958 -32.00 -31.07 -2.49
N LYS A 959 -33.18 -30.57 -2.07
CA LYS A 959 -34.21 -29.98 -2.93
C LYS A 959 -34.48 -28.51 -2.62
N ASP A 960 -33.55 -27.78 -2.01
CA ASP A 960 -33.70 -26.33 -1.79
C ASP A 960 -33.28 -25.54 -3.05
N PRO A 961 -34.21 -24.84 -3.74
CA PRO A 961 -33.90 -24.09 -4.96
C PRO A 961 -32.85 -22.98 -4.76
N TYR A 962 -32.77 -22.39 -3.56
CA TYR A 962 -31.78 -21.33 -3.30
C TYR A 962 -30.36 -21.88 -3.26
N ILE A 963 -30.15 -23.04 -2.63
CA ILE A 963 -28.81 -23.63 -2.49
C ILE A 963 -28.29 -24.08 -3.86
N LEU A 964 -29.14 -24.68 -4.70
CA LEU A 964 -28.79 -25.06 -6.08
C LEU A 964 -28.43 -23.84 -6.94
N PHE A 965 -29.19 -22.75 -6.82
CA PHE A 965 -28.90 -21.50 -7.52
C PHE A 965 -27.61 -20.82 -7.01
N ALA A 966 -27.39 -20.79 -5.70
CA ALA A 966 -26.19 -20.24 -5.07
C ALA A 966 -24.92 -21.04 -5.43
N LEU A 967 -25.03 -22.37 -5.53
CA LEU A 967 -23.95 -23.22 -6.06
C LEU A 967 -23.64 -22.85 -7.51
N ALA A 968 -24.65 -22.75 -8.37
CA ALA A 968 -24.45 -22.35 -9.76
C ALA A 968 -23.75 -20.99 -9.89
N GLN A 969 -24.15 -19.98 -9.11
CA GLN A 969 -23.46 -18.68 -9.08
C GLN A 969 -21.99 -18.83 -8.63
N GLY A 970 -21.72 -19.61 -7.57
CA GLY A 970 -20.35 -19.87 -7.13
C GLY A 970 -19.49 -20.55 -8.19
N PHE A 971 -20.07 -21.48 -8.97
CA PHE A 971 -19.38 -22.10 -10.10
C PHE A 971 -19.12 -21.10 -11.25
N LEU A 972 -20.04 -20.16 -11.53
CA LEU A 972 -19.80 -19.08 -12.49
C LEU A 972 -18.69 -18.12 -12.04
N PHE A 973 -18.64 -17.74 -10.76
CA PHE A 973 -17.53 -16.94 -10.20
C PHE A 973 -16.19 -17.69 -10.27
N CYS A 974 -16.20 -19.02 -10.27
CA CYS A 974 -15.01 -19.86 -10.53
C CYS A 974 -14.77 -20.15 -12.03
N GLY A 975 -15.52 -19.54 -12.95
CA GLY A 975 -15.39 -19.74 -14.41
C GLY A 975 -15.93 -21.07 -14.95
N GLN A 976 -16.59 -21.88 -14.12
CA GLN A 976 -17.04 -23.23 -14.46
C GLN A 976 -18.48 -23.21 -15.02
N VAL A 977 -18.63 -22.65 -16.22
CA VAL A 977 -19.92 -22.43 -16.90
C VAL A 977 -20.73 -23.72 -17.03
N ASP A 978 -20.12 -24.85 -17.43
CA ASP A 978 -20.81 -26.13 -17.55
C ASP A 978 -21.30 -26.71 -16.22
N ALA A 979 -20.50 -26.57 -15.15
CA ALA A 979 -20.89 -27.01 -13.81
C ALA A 979 -22.09 -26.18 -13.32
N ALA A 980 -22.04 -24.86 -13.52
CA ALA A 980 -23.16 -23.98 -13.21
C ALA A 980 -24.42 -24.32 -14.03
N ALA A 981 -24.29 -24.50 -15.34
CA ALA A 981 -25.40 -24.91 -16.21
C ALA A 981 -25.95 -26.30 -15.83
N GLY A 982 -25.12 -27.20 -15.30
CA GLY A 982 -25.56 -28.46 -14.68
C GLY A 982 -26.47 -28.22 -13.47
N TRP A 983 -26.01 -27.44 -12.50
CA TRP A 983 -26.80 -27.10 -11.30
C TRP A 983 -28.09 -26.32 -11.62
N LEU A 984 -28.07 -25.41 -12.60
CA LEU A 984 -29.27 -24.68 -13.03
C LEU A 984 -30.29 -25.58 -13.74
N ARG A 985 -29.85 -26.59 -14.51
CA ARG A 985 -30.75 -27.61 -15.10
C ARG A 985 -31.36 -28.51 -14.03
N GLU A 986 -30.62 -28.84 -12.97
CA GLU A 986 -31.16 -29.63 -11.84
C GLU A 986 -32.17 -28.81 -11.02
N LEU A 987 -31.84 -27.55 -10.72
CA LEU A 987 -32.78 -26.56 -10.20
C LEU A 987 -34.06 -26.50 -11.06
N TRP A 988 -33.94 -26.36 -12.38
CA TRP A 988 -35.08 -26.26 -13.29
C TRP A 988 -36.02 -27.48 -13.27
N ARG A 989 -35.51 -28.69 -12.96
CA ARG A 989 -36.35 -29.89 -12.77
C ARG A 989 -37.28 -29.75 -11.56
N LEU A 990 -36.85 -29.10 -10.49
CA LEU A 990 -37.63 -28.93 -9.26
C LEU A 990 -38.84 -27.99 -9.39
N ARG A 991 -39.03 -27.29 -10.53
CA ARG A 991 -40.17 -26.35 -10.73
C ARG A 991 -41.55 -27.01 -10.59
N GLU A 992 -41.62 -28.32 -10.78
CA GLU A 992 -42.84 -29.14 -10.63
C GLU A 992 -43.00 -29.71 -9.20
N GLU A 993 -41.98 -29.60 -8.35
CA GLU A 993 -41.93 -30.14 -6.98
C GLU A 993 -42.04 -29.09 -5.86
N VAL A 994 -41.87 -27.80 -6.17
CA VAL A 994 -41.84 -26.71 -5.17
C VAL A 994 -42.97 -25.68 -5.38
N ASP A 995 -43.31 -24.94 -4.33
CA ASP A 995 -44.27 -23.84 -4.46
C ASP A 995 -43.71 -22.69 -5.33
N MET A 996 -44.15 -22.66 -6.58
CA MET A 996 -43.78 -21.61 -7.53
C MET A 996 -44.26 -20.21 -7.12
N LYS A 997 -45.21 -20.05 -6.18
CA LYS A 997 -45.53 -18.71 -5.64
C LYS A 997 -44.40 -18.16 -4.77
N THR A 998 -43.75 -19.02 -3.98
CA THR A 998 -42.59 -18.68 -3.16
C THR A 998 -41.29 -18.59 -3.98
N TRP A 999 -41.16 -19.39 -5.04
CA TRP A 999 -39.88 -19.63 -5.71
C TRP A 999 -39.71 -19.09 -7.12
N LYS A 1000 -40.78 -18.61 -7.79
CA LYS A 1000 -40.77 -18.11 -9.18
C LYS A 1000 -39.56 -17.23 -9.53
N ASP A 1001 -39.13 -16.35 -8.64
CA ASP A 1001 -38.02 -15.43 -8.92
C ASP A 1001 -36.67 -16.13 -9.06
N VAL A 1002 -36.42 -17.22 -8.34
CA VAL A 1002 -35.21 -18.04 -8.51
C VAL A 1002 -35.26 -18.80 -9.85
N PHE A 1003 -36.44 -19.17 -10.32
CA PHE A 1003 -36.61 -19.90 -11.57
C PHE A 1003 -36.45 -19.04 -12.83
N TRP A 1004 -37.10 -17.87 -12.95
CA TRP A 1004 -36.87 -17.03 -14.13
C TRP A 1004 -35.41 -16.56 -14.20
N LEU A 1005 -34.80 -16.34 -13.04
CA LEU A 1005 -33.39 -15.98 -12.91
C LEU A 1005 -32.45 -17.10 -13.35
N ALA A 1006 -32.76 -18.35 -12.97
CA ALA A 1006 -32.06 -19.53 -13.46
C ALA A 1006 -32.17 -19.65 -14.99
N ALA A 1007 -33.32 -19.34 -15.58
CA ALA A 1007 -33.51 -19.32 -17.03
C ALA A 1007 -32.70 -18.20 -17.71
N VAL A 1008 -32.68 -16.97 -17.18
CA VAL A 1008 -31.81 -15.89 -17.71
C VAL A 1008 -30.33 -16.31 -17.69
N VAL A 1009 -29.85 -16.88 -16.59
CA VAL A 1009 -28.46 -17.34 -16.49
C VAL A 1009 -28.19 -18.57 -17.40
N LEU A 1010 -29.15 -19.47 -17.57
CA LEU A 1010 -29.07 -20.57 -18.55
C LEU A 1010 -29.03 -20.07 -20.01
N SER A 1011 -29.67 -18.95 -20.31
CA SER A 1011 -29.53 -18.26 -21.60
C SER A 1011 -28.09 -17.86 -21.87
N ASP A 1012 -27.44 -17.26 -20.86
CA ASP A 1012 -26.09 -16.73 -21.03
C ASP A 1012 -25.03 -17.85 -21.04
N CYS A 1013 -25.24 -18.92 -20.27
CA CYS A 1013 -24.48 -20.17 -20.42
C CYS A 1013 -24.62 -20.79 -21.83
N ALA A 1014 -25.84 -20.84 -22.38
CA ALA A 1014 -26.07 -21.38 -23.72
C ALA A 1014 -25.43 -20.50 -24.81
N ALA A 1015 -25.50 -19.18 -24.65
CA ALA A 1015 -24.88 -18.22 -25.55
C ALA A 1015 -23.33 -18.27 -25.51
N ALA A 1016 -22.74 -18.45 -24.33
CA ALA A 1016 -21.29 -18.67 -24.18
C ALA A 1016 -20.85 -19.98 -24.89
N GLY A 1017 -21.68 -21.02 -24.87
CA GLY A 1017 -21.51 -22.23 -25.67
C GLY A 1017 -21.88 -22.11 -27.15
N GLY A 1018 -22.19 -20.91 -27.66
CA GLY A 1018 -22.54 -20.65 -29.05
C GLY A 1018 -23.97 -21.03 -29.48
N ASP A 1019 -24.79 -21.61 -28.60
CA ASP A 1019 -26.16 -22.00 -28.91
C ASP A 1019 -27.15 -20.84 -28.70
N SER A 1020 -27.20 -19.95 -29.70
CA SER A 1020 -28.12 -18.82 -29.70
C SER A 1020 -29.60 -19.23 -29.74
N ALA A 1021 -29.94 -20.43 -30.22
CA ALA A 1021 -31.32 -20.90 -30.29
C ALA A 1021 -31.81 -21.35 -28.91
N GLN A 1022 -30.99 -22.11 -28.19
CA GLN A 1022 -31.25 -22.48 -26.80
C GLN A 1022 -31.19 -21.27 -25.86
N ALA A 1023 -30.36 -20.27 -26.15
CA ALA A 1023 -30.35 -19.00 -25.41
C ALA A 1023 -31.69 -18.24 -25.57
N GLU A 1024 -32.20 -18.09 -26.80
CA GLU A 1024 -33.53 -17.51 -27.02
C GLU A 1024 -34.65 -18.30 -26.32
N ALA A 1025 -34.58 -19.63 -26.30
CA ALA A 1025 -35.58 -20.47 -25.65
C ALA A 1025 -35.62 -20.21 -24.14
N TRP A 1026 -34.46 -20.14 -23.47
CA TRP A 1026 -34.39 -19.83 -22.04
C TRP A 1026 -34.91 -18.43 -21.68
N LEU A 1027 -34.71 -17.44 -22.56
CA LEU A 1027 -35.29 -16.11 -22.34
C LEU A 1027 -36.82 -16.10 -22.47
N LYS A 1028 -37.39 -16.93 -23.34
CA LYS A 1028 -38.85 -17.12 -23.45
C LYS A 1028 -39.43 -17.78 -22.20
N GLU A 1029 -38.79 -18.84 -21.69
CA GLU A 1029 -39.15 -19.47 -20.40
C GLU A 1029 -39.11 -18.47 -19.23
N ALA A 1030 -38.11 -17.58 -19.20
CA ALA A 1030 -38.03 -16.52 -18.19
C ALA A 1030 -39.19 -15.49 -18.29
N ILE A 1031 -39.61 -15.17 -19.52
CA ILE A 1031 -40.74 -14.27 -19.81
C ILE A 1031 -42.08 -14.95 -19.49
N GLU A 1032 -42.27 -16.24 -19.79
CA GLU A 1032 -43.49 -16.98 -19.44
C GLU A 1032 -43.65 -17.08 -17.91
N LEU A 1033 -42.57 -17.36 -17.19
CA LEU A 1033 -42.57 -17.29 -15.72
C LEU A 1033 -42.84 -15.87 -15.20
N SER A 1034 -42.34 -14.82 -15.86
CA SER A 1034 -42.53 -13.44 -15.42
C SER A 1034 -42.70 -12.44 -16.59
N PRO A 1035 -43.93 -12.22 -17.09
CA PRO A 1035 -44.20 -11.40 -18.29
C PRO A 1035 -43.94 -9.88 -18.14
N GLN A 1036 -43.40 -9.44 -17.01
CA GLN A 1036 -42.99 -8.06 -16.73
C GLN A 1036 -41.49 -8.00 -16.42
N ASN A 1037 -40.70 -8.97 -16.91
CA ASN A 1037 -39.26 -9.02 -16.68
C ASN A 1037 -38.52 -8.20 -17.74
N TRP A 1038 -38.21 -6.94 -17.42
CA TRP A 1038 -37.52 -6.03 -18.34
C TRP A 1038 -36.18 -6.60 -18.84
N LEU A 1039 -35.45 -7.37 -18.01
CA LEU A 1039 -34.13 -7.90 -18.34
C LEU A 1039 -34.23 -9.04 -19.36
N ALA A 1040 -35.14 -10.00 -19.15
CA ALA A 1040 -35.38 -11.07 -20.12
C ALA A 1040 -35.90 -10.53 -21.46
N HIS A 1041 -36.76 -9.50 -21.42
CA HIS A 1041 -37.19 -8.76 -22.60
C HIS A 1041 -36.04 -7.99 -23.27
N PHE A 1042 -35.17 -7.31 -22.50
CA PHE A 1042 -34.01 -6.61 -23.03
C PHE A 1042 -33.06 -7.57 -23.74
N LEU A 1043 -32.64 -8.66 -23.09
CA LEU A 1043 -31.69 -9.63 -23.64
C LEU A 1043 -32.25 -10.33 -24.88
N LEU A 1044 -33.55 -10.63 -24.92
CA LEU A 1044 -34.17 -11.23 -26.10
C LEU A 1044 -34.28 -10.22 -27.25
N GLY A 1045 -34.64 -8.97 -26.95
CA GLY A 1045 -34.67 -7.86 -27.91
C GLY A 1045 -33.29 -7.53 -28.49
N GLU A 1046 -32.25 -7.47 -27.65
CA GLU A 1046 -30.85 -7.27 -28.06
C GLU A 1046 -30.37 -8.40 -28.97
N ARG A 1047 -30.62 -9.66 -28.60
CA ARG A 1047 -30.27 -10.83 -29.43
C ARG A 1047 -30.98 -10.81 -30.79
N LYS A 1048 -32.27 -10.43 -30.84
CA LYS A 1048 -33.01 -10.25 -32.11
C LYS A 1048 -32.48 -9.09 -32.94
N PHE A 1049 -32.18 -7.96 -32.32
CA PHE A 1049 -31.63 -6.78 -32.97
C PHE A 1049 -30.27 -7.08 -33.62
N LEU A 1050 -29.35 -7.69 -32.87
CA LEU A 1050 -28.02 -8.09 -33.35
C LEU A 1050 -28.09 -9.23 -34.38
N GLY A 1051 -29.07 -10.12 -34.28
CA GLY A 1051 -29.41 -11.12 -35.31
C GLY A 1051 -30.03 -10.53 -36.58
N GLY A 1052 -30.34 -9.23 -36.61
CA GLY A 1052 -30.93 -8.52 -37.75
C GLY A 1052 -32.46 -8.66 -37.88
N ASP A 1053 -33.12 -9.34 -36.95
CA ASP A 1053 -34.56 -9.56 -36.87
C ASP A 1053 -35.23 -8.40 -36.12
N LEU A 1054 -35.25 -7.23 -36.77
CA LEU A 1054 -35.69 -5.97 -36.16
C LEU A 1054 -37.19 -5.96 -35.80
N GLU A 1055 -38.01 -6.67 -36.58
CA GLU A 1055 -39.45 -6.82 -36.34
C GLU A 1055 -39.71 -7.61 -35.04
N ALA A 1056 -38.96 -8.69 -34.79
CA ALA A 1056 -39.05 -9.41 -33.51
C ALA A 1056 -38.38 -8.64 -32.35
N ALA A 1057 -37.38 -7.80 -32.62
CA ALA A 1057 -36.68 -7.03 -31.60
C ALA A 1057 -37.55 -5.93 -30.97
N SER A 1058 -38.31 -5.18 -31.80
CA SER A 1058 -39.07 -3.99 -31.37
C SER A 1058 -39.99 -4.25 -30.17
N PRO A 1059 -40.95 -5.21 -30.19
CA PRO A 1059 -41.88 -5.39 -29.07
C PRO A 1059 -41.19 -5.81 -27.76
N HIS A 1060 -40.07 -6.53 -27.84
CA HIS A 1060 -39.30 -6.90 -26.66
C HIS A 1060 -38.55 -5.69 -26.06
N LEU A 1061 -37.90 -4.87 -26.89
CA LEU A 1061 -37.22 -3.64 -26.43
C LEU A 1061 -38.21 -2.59 -25.93
N GLU A 1062 -39.35 -2.41 -26.60
CA GLU A 1062 -40.45 -1.53 -26.15
C GLU A 1062 -41.02 -1.99 -24.80
N THR A 1063 -41.18 -3.29 -24.57
CA THR A 1063 -41.62 -3.83 -23.27
C THR A 1063 -40.57 -3.61 -22.19
N ALA A 1064 -39.28 -3.86 -22.47
CA ALA A 1064 -38.20 -3.56 -21.53
C ALA A 1064 -38.17 -2.06 -21.15
N LYS A 1065 -38.49 -1.18 -22.09
CA LYS A 1065 -38.57 0.27 -21.90
C LYS A 1065 -39.81 0.72 -21.12
N SER A 1066 -40.97 0.09 -21.33
CA SER A 1066 -42.23 0.44 -20.66
C SER A 1066 -42.32 -0.09 -19.23
N VAL A 1067 -41.76 -1.28 -18.96
CA VAL A 1067 -41.53 -1.78 -17.59
C VAL A 1067 -40.46 -0.95 -16.87
N GLY A 1068 -39.41 -0.57 -17.61
CA GLY A 1068 -38.31 0.26 -17.13
C GLY A 1068 -37.13 -0.54 -16.58
N VAL A 1069 -35.92 -0.14 -17.01
CA VAL A 1069 -34.65 -0.66 -16.50
C VAL A 1069 -34.59 -0.42 -15.00
N SER A 1070 -34.64 -1.52 -14.25
CA SER A 1070 -34.76 -1.53 -12.79
C SER A 1070 -33.80 -2.56 -12.19
N PRO A 1071 -33.36 -2.40 -10.93
CA PRO A 1071 -32.36 -3.27 -10.35
C PRO A 1071 -32.81 -4.73 -10.29
N THR A 1072 -31.87 -5.65 -10.45
CA THR A 1072 -32.08 -7.08 -10.23
C THR A 1072 -31.14 -7.58 -9.13
N ILE A 1073 -31.24 -8.88 -8.82
CA ILE A 1073 -30.29 -9.58 -7.93
C ILE A 1073 -29.04 -10.09 -8.68
N LEU A 1074 -28.96 -9.90 -10.01
CA LEU A 1074 -27.73 -10.10 -10.77
C LEU A 1074 -26.87 -8.83 -10.77
N PRO A 1075 -25.54 -8.98 -10.60
CA PRO A 1075 -24.60 -7.87 -10.69
C PRO A 1075 -24.54 -7.35 -12.15
N LEU A 1076 -25.17 -6.20 -12.41
CA LEU A 1076 -25.29 -5.61 -13.75
C LEU A 1076 -24.97 -4.10 -13.74
N ASP A 1077 -24.42 -3.57 -14.84
CA ASP A 1077 -24.40 -2.12 -15.09
C ASP A 1077 -25.75 -1.67 -15.67
N LEU A 1078 -26.64 -1.25 -14.78
CA LEU A 1078 -27.97 -0.74 -15.12
C LEU A 1078 -27.91 0.55 -15.97
N LYS A 1079 -26.81 1.32 -15.90
CA LYS A 1079 -26.63 2.53 -16.70
C LYS A 1079 -26.25 2.15 -18.14
N GLU A 1080 -25.25 1.28 -18.31
CA GLU A 1080 -24.86 0.79 -19.64
C GLU A 1080 -26.04 0.10 -20.35
N LEU A 1081 -26.79 -0.76 -19.64
CA LEU A 1081 -27.98 -1.43 -20.17
C LEU A 1081 -29.10 -0.43 -20.54
N GLY A 1082 -29.29 0.63 -19.74
CA GLY A 1082 -30.22 1.72 -20.06
C GLY A 1082 -29.81 2.54 -21.28
N GLU A 1083 -28.52 2.85 -21.41
CA GLU A 1083 -27.96 3.56 -22.57
C GLU A 1083 -28.02 2.68 -23.85
N LYS A 1084 -27.74 1.38 -23.74
CA LYS A 1084 -27.93 0.38 -24.82
C LYS A 1084 -29.38 0.29 -25.27
N LEU A 1085 -30.33 0.14 -24.34
CA LEU A 1085 -31.76 0.04 -24.65
C LEU A 1085 -32.27 1.28 -25.39
N ASN A 1086 -31.93 2.48 -24.91
CA ASN A 1086 -32.28 3.73 -25.59
C ASN A 1086 -31.68 3.78 -27.00
N ARG A 1087 -30.40 3.38 -27.15
CA ARG A 1087 -29.70 3.35 -28.43
C ARG A 1087 -30.31 2.36 -29.43
N TYR A 1088 -30.75 1.18 -28.99
CA TYR A 1088 -31.41 0.22 -29.88
C TYR A 1088 -32.77 0.75 -30.36
N LEU A 1089 -33.56 1.34 -29.47
CA LEU A 1089 -34.83 1.97 -29.83
C LEU A 1089 -34.65 3.14 -30.82
N GLU A 1090 -33.69 4.03 -30.58
CA GLU A 1090 -33.32 5.09 -31.52
C GLU A 1090 -32.92 4.56 -32.90
N LEU A 1091 -32.26 3.39 -32.97
CA LEU A 1091 -31.83 2.77 -34.23
C LEU A 1091 -32.97 2.05 -34.97
N LEU A 1092 -33.99 1.57 -34.25
CA LEU A 1092 -35.25 1.10 -34.84
C LEU A 1092 -36.02 2.29 -35.43
N GLU A 1093 -36.27 3.34 -34.64
CA GLU A 1093 -36.97 4.56 -35.08
C GLU A 1093 -36.33 5.22 -36.32
N LYS A 1094 -34.99 5.23 -36.40
CA LYS A 1094 -34.22 5.87 -37.48
C LYS A 1094 -34.07 5.01 -38.74
N GLY A 1095 -34.60 3.78 -38.77
CA GLY A 1095 -34.66 2.93 -39.96
C GLY A 1095 -33.28 2.49 -40.49
N LEU A 1096 -32.59 1.63 -39.73
CA LEU A 1096 -31.22 1.14 -39.99
C LEU A 1096 -30.88 0.79 -41.47
N PRO A 1097 -30.02 1.62 -42.14
CA PRO A 1097 -29.47 1.30 -43.45
C PRO A 1097 -28.59 0.04 -43.43
N ALA A 1098 -28.66 -0.77 -44.50
CA ALA A 1098 -27.99 -2.08 -44.55
C ALA A 1098 -26.45 -2.06 -44.35
N LYS A 1099 -25.79 -0.91 -44.54
CA LYS A 1099 -24.35 -0.74 -44.23
C LYS A 1099 -24.05 -0.69 -42.73
N ILE A 1100 -24.98 -0.24 -41.89
CA ILE A 1100 -24.78 -0.15 -40.43
C ILE A 1100 -25.05 -1.50 -39.76
N ARG A 1101 -25.93 -2.34 -40.33
CA ARG A 1101 -26.21 -3.74 -39.92
C ARG A 1101 -25.04 -4.73 -40.14
N LYS A 1102 -23.82 -4.23 -40.34
CA LYS A 1102 -22.60 -4.99 -40.65
C LYS A 1102 -21.35 -4.28 -40.09
N ALA A 1103 -21.54 -3.53 -39.01
CA ALA A 1103 -20.58 -2.56 -38.46
C ALA A 1103 -20.93 -2.21 -37.00
N ILE A 1104 -22.24 -2.26 -36.66
CA ILE A 1104 -22.70 -2.96 -35.45
C ILE A 1104 -22.52 -4.46 -35.69
#